data_AF-A0AAW9D9R3-F1
#
_entry.id   AF-A0AAW9D9R3-F1
#
_cell.length_a   1.000
_cell.length_b   1.000
_cell.length_c   1.000
_cell.angle_alpha   90.00
_cell.angle_beta   90.00
_cell.angle_gamma   90.00
#
_symmetry.space_group_name_H-M   'P 1'
#
loop_
_entity.id
_entity.type
_entity.pdbx_description
1 polymer ?
#
loop_
_entity_poly.entity_id
_entity_poly.type
_entity_poly.pdbx_seq_one_letter_code
_entity_poly.pdbx_strand_id
1 'polypeptide(L)'
;MRRDYMNYLKVLGSSGNKSKIRGTTSFQISKDILVDAGNIINSLDEESYKINHIFLTHAHLDHIIDLPFILDNSFSKRDRPLFVYGSKQTLEFLTNHIFNNHIWPDFTKIKMLNQNENILIFKQIDEGEDISLGKFNIKAIKVNHTEGSFGYIISKDNLSYIISSDTYESDEIVKYLQNNLNIKALFVECSFPNKMQNLAKISQHLTPNNLKNMLKKVSRDDFSIFLYHLKSPYIEEIKKEIKDLNILKNGGKILEDRDVVDITTLKVTSYLQEIEILDRVMDINLKLSCEQDKENLYEMILTLIKELTKSDAGTLYLLSEDKKYLDFKVVQNSSLNIFLGTKEQKISWNSLPLYLKNGEENRDMVAVVCALDNEIINIADIYNSSDYNFEGTKLFDKSKNYHSKSMLVVPLVNHENDVIGVIQLINKDIKQKDSFFTKYDEKIIKALSLQAAMALTNTQLIASLETFLEAFVTSIANAIDAKSRHTSTHITKMSKLAPLIAKAINEDDTIYKDIKYNSNNIKEIELAAKLHDIGKISIPEWVIDKSTKLQKLVDGLEIIRLKVEIIKKDLKIELLENKISKEQFDKKLEELEDDFNFLVISNKGGEFMSDDDIKRVKNISSYKYILDNKYENLLNDDEVDNLSIRKGTLTLQEREIMNSHAKLSYDMLSALPFPKKYSNIMHIAVNHHEKLNGKGYPRGLTDEELVLEDRILILADIFEALTSIDRPYKGIKKLSEVFKILDFMAEDKDIDRDLLEFFKNSSAFKEYCKNELLEEQLDV
;
A
#
# COMPACT_ATOMS: atom_id res chain seq x y z
N MET A 1 20.83 -39.47 -9.04
CA MET A 1 21.65 -40.48 -8.32
C MET A 1 21.20 -40.53 -6.86
N ARG A 2 21.06 -41.74 -6.31
CA ARG A 2 20.38 -42.13 -5.06
C ARG A 2 20.78 -41.34 -3.80
N ARG A 3 19.82 -40.74 -3.08
CA ARG A 3 19.96 -40.29 -1.68
C ARG A 3 19.24 -41.25 -0.70
N ASP A 4 19.46 -42.56 -0.84
CA ASP A 4 18.98 -43.56 0.13
C ASP A 4 19.98 -43.88 1.25
N TYR A 5 20.91 -42.96 1.56
CA TYR A 5 21.93 -43.17 2.60
C TYR A 5 22.15 -41.95 3.48
N MET A 6 21.11 -41.34 4.04
CA MET A 6 21.30 -40.45 5.18
C MET A 6 21.21 -41.27 6.48
N ASN A 7 22.25 -41.14 7.31
CA ASN A 7 22.31 -41.70 8.65
C ASN A 7 21.77 -40.64 9.61
N TYR A 8 20.45 -40.57 9.78
CA TYR A 8 19.79 -39.51 10.54
C TYR A 8 18.82 -40.05 11.59
N LEU A 9 18.53 -39.22 12.58
CA LEU A 9 17.37 -39.35 13.47
C LEU A 9 16.53 -38.10 13.30
N LYS A 10 15.28 -38.28 12.84
CA LYS A 10 14.30 -37.21 12.69
C LYS A 10 13.40 -37.20 13.92
N VAL A 11 13.29 -36.05 14.56
CA VAL A 11 12.46 -35.83 15.73
C VAL A 11 11.05 -35.56 15.25
N LEU A 12 10.12 -36.51 15.44
CA LEU A 12 8.72 -36.31 15.07
C LEU A 12 7.96 -35.56 16.17
N GLY A 13 8.30 -35.82 17.43
CA GLY A 13 7.90 -35.01 18.57
C GLY A 13 8.94 -35.08 19.69
N SER A 14 9.14 -33.99 20.41
CA SER A 14 10.16 -33.88 21.46
C SER A 14 9.65 -33.42 22.82
N SER A 15 8.34 -33.24 22.99
CA SER A 15 7.77 -32.63 24.21
C SER A 15 7.23 -33.66 25.20
N GLY A 16 7.36 -33.38 26.51
CA GLY A 16 6.79 -34.20 27.59
C GLY A 16 5.34 -33.88 27.94
N ASN A 17 4.68 -33.12 27.07
CA ASN A 17 3.25 -32.82 27.09
C ASN A 17 2.79 -32.38 25.68
N LYS A 18 1.52 -32.65 25.34
CA LYS A 18 0.92 -32.25 24.06
C LYS A 18 0.48 -30.78 24.09
N SER A 19 0.80 -30.03 23.03
CA SER A 19 0.36 -28.65 22.82
C SER A 19 0.01 -28.42 21.35
N LYS A 20 -0.50 -27.23 21.00
CA LYS A 20 -0.82 -26.87 19.60
C LYS A 20 0.41 -26.90 18.68
N ILE A 21 1.59 -26.57 19.23
CA ILE A 21 2.82 -26.32 18.46
C ILE A 21 3.92 -27.36 18.71
N ARG A 22 3.74 -28.25 19.69
CA ARG A 22 4.68 -29.32 20.04
C ARG A 22 3.93 -30.62 20.32
N GLY A 23 4.35 -31.68 19.68
CA GLY A 23 3.89 -33.05 19.86
C GLY A 23 4.74 -33.84 20.83
N THR A 24 4.18 -34.96 21.27
CA THR A 24 4.81 -35.84 22.26
C THR A 24 5.81 -36.80 21.62
N THR A 25 6.63 -37.44 22.43
CA THR A 25 7.85 -38.13 21.97
C THR A 25 7.60 -39.16 20.85
N SER A 26 8.32 -38.98 19.75
CA SER A 26 8.48 -39.98 18.70
C SER A 26 9.70 -39.65 17.84
N PHE A 27 10.50 -40.66 17.53
CA PHE A 27 11.72 -40.52 16.73
C PHE A 27 11.69 -41.45 15.52
N GLN A 28 12.00 -40.90 14.35
CA GLN A 28 12.17 -41.67 13.13
C GLN A 28 13.65 -41.92 12.86
N ILE A 29 14.06 -43.18 12.94
CA ILE A 29 15.45 -43.61 12.75
C ILE A 29 15.71 -44.17 11.35
N SER A 30 14.65 -44.58 10.65
CA SER A 30 14.67 -44.96 9.25
C SER A 30 13.31 -44.64 8.60
N LYS A 31 13.19 -44.79 7.28
CA LYS A 31 11.90 -44.64 6.59
C LYS A 31 10.84 -45.66 7.06
N ASP A 32 11.23 -46.77 7.70
CA ASP A 32 10.31 -47.82 8.17
C ASP A 32 10.32 -48.06 9.69
N ILE A 33 11.30 -47.52 10.45
CA ILE A 33 11.48 -47.75 11.89
C ILE A 33 11.30 -46.47 12.70
N LEU A 34 10.47 -46.55 13.76
CA LEU A 34 10.31 -45.52 14.79
C LEU A 34 10.68 -46.02 16.18
N VAL A 35 11.02 -45.08 17.06
CA VAL A 35 11.01 -45.25 18.51
C VAL A 35 9.94 -44.33 19.09
N ASP A 36 9.01 -44.91 19.83
CA ASP A 36 7.77 -44.30 20.31
C ASP A 36 6.84 -43.73 19.23
N ALA A 37 5.58 -43.52 19.62
CA ALA A 37 4.45 -43.19 18.76
C ALA A 37 3.58 -42.06 19.34
N GLY A 38 4.21 -40.99 19.83
CA GLY A 38 3.51 -39.80 20.36
C GLY A 38 2.99 -38.80 19.32
N ASN A 39 3.74 -38.56 18.24
CA ASN A 39 3.44 -37.51 17.25
C ASN A 39 3.85 -37.89 15.82
N ILE A 40 3.30 -38.99 15.33
CA ILE A 40 3.59 -39.53 14.01
C ILE A 40 2.69 -38.89 12.95
N ILE A 41 1.38 -38.77 13.22
CA ILE A 41 0.39 -38.34 12.23
C ILE A 41 0.66 -36.90 11.79
N ASN A 42 0.83 -35.99 12.75
CA ASN A 42 1.08 -34.57 12.46
C ASN A 42 2.43 -34.30 11.78
N SER A 43 3.39 -35.22 11.92
CA SER A 43 4.77 -35.03 11.44
C SER A 43 5.09 -35.76 10.14
N LEU A 44 4.41 -36.88 9.85
CA LEU A 44 4.63 -37.68 8.63
C LEU A 44 3.43 -37.69 7.69
N ASP A 45 2.22 -37.39 8.16
CA ASP A 45 0.99 -37.37 7.37
C ASP A 45 0.84 -38.61 6.45
N GLU A 46 0.76 -38.42 5.13
CA GLU A 46 0.66 -39.53 4.17
C GLU A 46 1.85 -40.47 4.19
N GLU A 47 3.03 -40.08 4.63
CA GLU A 47 4.20 -40.96 4.67
C GLU A 47 4.15 -41.99 5.82
N SER A 48 3.20 -41.83 6.76
CA SER A 48 3.05 -42.71 7.92
C SER A 48 2.78 -44.19 7.56
N TYR A 49 2.18 -44.49 6.40
CA TYR A 49 1.95 -45.89 5.98
C TYR A 49 3.25 -46.66 5.71
N LYS A 50 4.37 -45.98 5.47
CA LYS A 50 5.67 -46.61 5.21
C LYS A 50 6.32 -47.17 6.48
N ILE A 51 5.85 -46.74 7.65
CA ILE A 51 6.32 -47.24 8.94
C ILE A 51 5.80 -48.65 9.15
N ASN A 52 6.71 -49.60 9.39
CA ASN A 52 6.40 -51.00 9.63
C ASN A 52 6.91 -51.49 10.99
N HIS A 53 7.85 -50.79 11.62
CA HIS A 53 8.43 -51.19 12.90
C HIS A 53 8.39 -50.02 13.89
N ILE A 54 7.78 -50.23 15.05
CA ILE A 54 7.73 -49.23 16.13
C ILE A 54 8.24 -49.88 17.42
N PHE A 55 9.30 -49.33 17.99
CA PHE A 55 9.86 -49.75 19.28
C PHE A 55 9.33 -48.83 20.36
N LEU A 56 8.52 -49.36 21.27
CA LEU A 56 7.91 -48.60 22.34
C LEU A 56 8.74 -48.72 23.61
N THR A 57 9.12 -47.57 24.14
CA THR A 57 9.86 -47.48 25.40
C THR A 57 9.00 -47.93 26.58
N HIS A 58 7.74 -47.48 26.63
CA HIS A 58 6.74 -47.85 27.63
C HIS A 58 5.30 -47.49 27.18
N ALA A 59 4.30 -47.79 28.00
CA ALA A 59 2.88 -47.68 27.64
C ALA A 59 2.19 -46.36 28.05
N HIS A 60 2.93 -45.32 28.47
CA HIS A 60 2.28 -44.03 28.74
C HIS A 60 1.72 -43.41 27.47
N LEU A 61 0.57 -42.75 27.61
CA LEU A 61 -0.26 -42.33 26.48
C LEU A 61 0.49 -41.40 25.52
N ASP A 62 1.31 -40.49 26.03
CA ASP A 62 2.12 -39.57 25.25
C ASP A 62 3.20 -40.26 24.39
N HIS A 63 3.53 -41.52 24.64
CA HIS A 63 4.44 -42.33 23.81
C HIS A 63 3.69 -43.27 22.85
N ILE A 64 2.37 -43.40 22.94
CA ILE A 64 1.60 -44.38 22.15
C ILE A 64 0.36 -43.79 21.46
N ILE A 65 0.00 -42.53 21.71
CA ILE A 65 -1.30 -41.94 21.32
C ILE A 65 -1.57 -42.00 19.82
N ASP A 66 -0.54 -41.93 18.97
CA ASP A 66 -0.70 -41.94 17.51
C ASP A 66 -0.74 -43.36 16.93
N LEU A 67 -0.38 -44.38 17.71
CA LEU A 67 -0.35 -45.77 17.25
C LEU A 67 -1.73 -46.26 16.72
N PRO A 68 -2.86 -46.01 17.41
CA PRO A 68 -4.19 -46.35 16.91
C PRO A 68 -4.54 -45.68 15.57
N PHE A 69 -4.18 -44.40 15.42
CA PHE A 69 -4.54 -43.59 14.25
C PHE A 69 -3.73 -43.95 13.01
N ILE A 70 -2.49 -44.41 13.15
CA ILE A 70 -1.68 -44.89 12.01
C ILE A 70 -2.36 -46.09 11.34
N LEU A 71 -2.85 -47.03 12.15
CA LEU A 71 -3.48 -48.24 11.63
C LEU A 71 -4.78 -47.92 10.89
N ASP A 72 -5.57 -46.98 11.40
CA ASP A 72 -6.80 -46.51 10.77
C ASP A 72 -6.53 -45.75 9.46
N ASN A 73 -5.67 -44.72 9.52
CA ASN A 73 -5.35 -43.87 8.36
C ASN A 73 -4.65 -44.62 7.22
N SER A 74 -3.88 -45.68 7.54
CA SER A 74 -3.13 -46.44 6.54
C SER A 74 -3.78 -47.75 6.12
N PHE A 75 -4.90 -48.16 6.74
CA PHE A 75 -5.50 -49.50 6.60
C PHE A 75 -5.56 -50.01 5.15
N SER A 76 -6.09 -49.20 4.23
CA SER A 76 -6.28 -49.57 2.82
C SER A 76 -4.99 -49.56 1.99
N LYS A 77 -3.94 -48.87 2.47
CA LYS A 77 -2.66 -48.68 1.78
C LYS A 77 -1.58 -49.66 2.24
N ARG A 78 -1.78 -50.40 3.35
CA ARG A 78 -0.75 -51.30 3.89
C ARG A 78 -0.63 -52.60 3.09
N ASP A 79 0.60 -52.91 2.71
CA ASP A 79 1.04 -54.18 2.13
C ASP A 79 1.85 -55.03 3.12
N ARG A 80 2.15 -54.50 4.31
CA ARG A 80 2.89 -55.17 5.38
C ARG A 80 2.28 -54.88 6.77
N PRO A 81 2.35 -55.84 7.71
CA PRO A 81 1.95 -55.61 9.08
C PRO A 81 2.75 -54.50 9.74
N LEU A 82 2.13 -53.83 10.70
CA LEU A 82 2.82 -52.99 11.67
C LEU A 82 3.32 -53.86 12.82
N PHE A 83 4.63 -53.98 12.96
CA PHE A 83 5.28 -54.65 14.08
C PHE A 83 5.52 -53.65 15.20
N VAL A 84 4.91 -53.90 16.35
CA VAL A 84 5.11 -53.10 17.56
C VAL A 84 5.90 -53.91 18.56
N TYR A 85 7.06 -53.38 18.92
CA TYR A 85 8.01 -54.00 19.82
C TYR A 85 7.97 -53.33 21.18
N GLY A 86 8.09 -54.11 22.26
CA GLY A 86 8.11 -53.58 23.62
C GLY A 86 8.30 -54.69 24.65
N SER A 87 8.44 -54.30 25.92
CA SER A 87 8.44 -55.27 27.02
C SER A 87 7.11 -56.03 27.09
N LYS A 88 7.12 -57.19 27.75
CA LYS A 88 5.91 -57.96 28.01
C LYS A 88 4.81 -57.10 28.64
N GLN A 89 5.16 -56.31 29.66
CA GLN A 89 4.25 -55.42 30.37
C GLN A 89 3.67 -54.34 29.43
N THR A 90 4.50 -53.68 28.62
CA THR A 90 4.04 -52.65 27.67
C THR A 90 3.04 -53.20 26.67
N LEU A 91 3.30 -54.39 26.13
CA LEU A 91 2.41 -55.03 25.14
C LEU A 91 1.11 -55.55 25.77
N GLU A 92 1.17 -56.05 27.00
CA GLU A 92 -0.02 -56.42 27.78
C GLU A 92 -0.91 -55.20 28.04
N PHE A 93 -0.34 -54.04 28.40
CA PHE A 93 -1.11 -52.81 28.59
C PHE A 93 -1.79 -52.34 27.31
N LEU A 94 -1.10 -52.39 26.16
CA LEU A 94 -1.71 -52.07 24.87
C LEU A 94 -2.88 -52.99 24.53
N THR A 95 -2.71 -54.29 24.76
CA THR A 95 -3.74 -55.29 24.46
C THR A 95 -4.96 -55.13 25.37
N ASN A 96 -4.73 -54.90 26.67
CA ASN A 96 -5.81 -54.85 27.66
C ASN A 96 -6.53 -53.50 27.69
N HIS A 97 -5.84 -52.39 27.37
CA HIS A 97 -6.37 -51.05 27.61
C HIS A 97 -6.52 -50.17 26.36
N ILE A 98 -5.85 -50.48 25.24
CA ILE A 98 -5.96 -49.70 24.00
C ILE A 98 -6.69 -50.50 22.92
N PHE A 99 -6.11 -51.62 22.49
CA PHE A 99 -6.63 -52.48 21.41
C PHE A 99 -7.58 -53.55 21.95
N ASN A 100 -8.67 -53.11 22.59
CA ASN A 100 -9.58 -53.98 23.34
C ASN A 100 -11.04 -53.95 22.84
N ASN A 101 -11.32 -53.33 21.70
CA ASN A 101 -12.67 -53.06 21.16
C ASN A 101 -13.55 -52.12 22.00
N HIS A 102 -13.04 -51.57 23.11
CA HIS A 102 -13.74 -50.60 23.95
C HIS A 102 -13.19 -49.19 23.77
N ILE A 103 -11.86 -49.04 23.81
CA ILE A 103 -11.17 -47.77 23.55
C ILE A 103 -10.88 -47.62 22.06
N TRP A 104 -10.32 -48.66 21.45
CA TRP A 104 -10.03 -48.71 20.02
C TRP A 104 -10.29 -50.14 19.49
N PRO A 105 -10.62 -50.30 18.19
CA PRO A 105 -10.73 -51.63 17.59
C PRO A 105 -9.47 -52.47 17.83
N ASP A 106 -9.66 -53.76 18.10
CA ASP A 106 -8.55 -54.69 18.32
C ASP A 106 -7.89 -55.07 16.98
N PHE A 107 -6.99 -54.21 16.51
CA PHE A 107 -6.24 -54.40 15.27
C PHE A 107 -5.33 -55.64 15.30
N THR A 108 -5.07 -56.25 16.48
CA THR A 108 -4.32 -57.51 16.55
C THR A 108 -5.10 -58.69 15.97
N LYS A 109 -6.42 -58.55 15.83
CA LYS A 109 -7.33 -59.56 15.26
C LYS A 109 -7.83 -59.22 13.85
N ILE A 110 -7.50 -58.04 13.33
CA ILE A 110 -7.94 -57.58 12.01
C ILE A 110 -6.90 -57.96 10.97
N LYS A 111 -7.33 -58.55 9.85
CA LYS A 111 -6.46 -58.93 8.73
C LYS A 111 -6.31 -57.80 7.72
N MET A 112 -5.17 -57.76 7.04
CA MET A 112 -4.97 -56.85 5.91
C MET A 112 -5.85 -57.24 4.71
N LEU A 113 -6.20 -56.27 3.87
CA LEU A 113 -7.15 -56.48 2.75
C LEU A 113 -6.69 -57.54 1.73
N ASN A 114 -5.39 -57.60 1.45
CA ASN A 114 -4.83 -58.42 0.36
C ASN A 114 -3.95 -59.58 0.85
N GLN A 115 -3.91 -59.85 2.16
CA GLN A 115 -3.05 -60.88 2.76
C GLN A 115 -3.74 -61.53 3.96
N ASN A 116 -3.35 -62.76 4.31
CA ASN A 116 -3.95 -63.50 5.43
C ASN A 116 -3.29 -63.20 6.79
N GLU A 117 -2.49 -62.14 6.87
CA GLU A 117 -1.79 -61.71 8.09
C GLU A 117 -2.57 -60.61 8.82
N ASN A 118 -2.43 -60.57 10.14
CA ASN A 118 -3.01 -59.49 10.95
C ASN A 118 -2.25 -58.19 10.70
N ILE A 119 -2.97 -57.07 10.68
CA ILE A 119 -2.40 -55.75 10.38
C ILE A 119 -1.49 -55.22 11.49
N LEU A 120 -1.69 -55.66 12.73
CA LEU A 120 -0.85 -55.33 13.89
C LEU A 120 -0.29 -56.60 14.52
N ILE A 121 1.03 -56.65 14.73
CA ILE A 121 1.73 -57.78 15.33
C ILE A 121 2.60 -57.28 16.49
N PHE A 122 2.34 -57.78 17.70
CA PHE A 122 3.17 -57.51 18.87
C PHE A 122 4.39 -58.43 18.95
N LYS A 123 5.56 -57.86 19.24
CA LYS A 123 6.83 -58.54 19.39
C LYS A 123 7.45 -58.19 20.74
N GLN A 124 7.36 -59.12 21.68
CA GLN A 124 8.01 -58.96 22.97
C GLN A 124 9.52 -58.84 22.78
N ILE A 125 10.14 -57.93 23.53
CA ILE A 125 11.59 -57.80 23.68
C ILE A 125 11.93 -57.96 25.17
N ASP A 126 12.98 -58.73 25.44
CA ASP A 126 13.56 -58.88 26.78
C ASP A 126 14.76 -57.95 27.00
N GLU A 127 15.12 -57.72 28.27
CA GLU A 127 16.25 -56.85 28.63
C GLU A 127 17.56 -57.37 28.01
N GLY A 128 18.29 -56.48 27.32
CA GLY A 128 19.58 -56.79 26.69
C GLY A 128 19.47 -57.51 25.34
N GLU A 129 18.27 -57.90 24.92
CA GLU A 129 18.00 -58.53 23.62
C GLU A 129 18.32 -57.57 22.47
N ASP A 130 18.94 -58.10 21.42
CA ASP A 130 19.30 -57.40 20.19
C ASP A 130 18.33 -57.76 19.05
N ILE A 131 17.64 -56.77 18.50
CA ILE A 131 16.78 -56.94 17.33
C ILE A 131 17.46 -56.34 16.10
N SER A 132 17.75 -57.20 15.12
CA SER A 132 18.35 -56.79 13.84
C SER A 132 17.28 -56.55 12.77
N LEU A 133 17.22 -55.32 12.25
CA LEU A 133 16.34 -54.90 11.15
C LEU A 133 17.18 -54.26 10.03
N GLY A 134 17.49 -55.06 9.02
CA GLY A 134 18.33 -54.64 7.90
C GLY A 134 19.75 -54.27 8.36
N LYS A 135 20.11 -52.98 8.29
CA LYS A 135 21.42 -52.45 8.75
C LYS A 135 21.40 -51.92 10.18
N PHE A 136 20.23 -51.89 10.82
CA PHE A 136 20.07 -51.41 12.19
C PHE A 136 20.05 -52.58 13.16
N ASN A 137 20.76 -52.43 14.26
CA ASN A 137 20.65 -53.30 15.43
C ASN A 137 20.14 -52.47 16.60
N ILE A 138 19.06 -52.91 17.24
CA ILE A 138 18.37 -52.17 18.30
C ILE A 138 18.36 -53.04 19.54
N LYS A 139 19.05 -52.60 20.60
CA LYS A 139 19.17 -53.29 21.88
C LYS A 139 18.31 -52.62 22.94
N ALA A 140 17.47 -53.38 23.63
CA ALA A 140 16.72 -52.88 24.78
C ALA A 140 17.60 -52.78 26.03
N ILE A 141 17.54 -51.66 26.73
CA ILE A 141 18.21 -51.42 28.01
C ILE A 141 17.20 -51.04 29.07
N LYS A 142 17.34 -51.58 30.28
CA LYS A 142 16.44 -51.26 31.38
C LYS A 142 16.69 -49.85 31.92
N VAL A 143 15.60 -49.15 32.22
CA VAL A 143 15.64 -47.79 32.77
C VAL A 143 14.75 -47.64 33.99
N ASN A 144 14.92 -46.55 34.72
CA ASN A 144 14.28 -46.33 36.02
C ASN A 144 13.03 -45.47 35.85
N HIS A 145 11.94 -46.09 35.39
CA HIS A 145 10.62 -45.48 35.25
C HIS A 145 9.55 -46.49 35.68
N THR A 146 8.49 -46.70 34.90
CA THR A 146 7.49 -47.74 35.15
C THR A 146 8.03 -49.15 34.92
N GLU A 147 7.34 -50.16 35.46
CA GLU A 147 7.70 -51.55 35.19
C GLU A 147 7.62 -51.86 33.68
N GLY A 148 8.69 -52.42 33.13
CA GLY A 148 8.78 -52.72 31.71
C GLY A 148 9.22 -51.55 30.82
N SER A 149 9.67 -50.43 31.40
CA SER A 149 10.26 -49.32 30.64
C SER A 149 11.65 -49.66 30.10
N PHE A 150 11.87 -49.41 28.81
CA PHE A 150 13.15 -49.60 28.14
C PHE A 150 13.65 -48.33 27.46
N GLY A 151 14.95 -48.08 27.57
CA GLY A 151 15.69 -47.30 26.59
C GLY A 151 16.20 -48.19 25.47
N TYR A 152 16.70 -47.58 24.40
CA TYR A 152 17.22 -48.32 23.24
C TYR A 152 18.61 -47.84 22.84
N ILE A 153 19.52 -48.79 22.61
CA ILE A 153 20.79 -48.54 21.94
C ILE A 153 20.60 -48.90 20.47
N ILE A 154 20.77 -47.92 19.60
CA ILE A 154 20.62 -48.08 18.15
C ILE A 154 22.00 -48.04 17.53
N SER A 155 22.37 -49.13 16.89
CA SER A 155 23.64 -49.30 16.19
C SER A 155 23.39 -49.42 14.69
N LYS A 156 24.17 -48.69 13.90
CA LYS A 156 24.21 -48.82 12.45
C LYS A 156 25.66 -48.71 11.99
N ASP A 157 26.13 -49.75 11.31
CA ASP A 157 27.55 -49.91 10.97
C ASP A 157 28.43 -49.80 12.23
N ASN A 158 29.41 -48.88 12.28
CA ASN A 158 30.30 -48.69 13.45
C ASN A 158 29.85 -47.54 14.39
N LEU A 159 28.67 -46.96 14.18
CA LEU A 159 28.15 -45.85 14.99
C LEU A 159 26.96 -46.31 15.83
N SER A 160 26.89 -45.84 17.07
CA SER A 160 25.77 -46.13 17.97
C SER A 160 25.30 -44.88 18.70
N TYR A 161 24.04 -44.87 19.11
CA TYR A 161 23.48 -43.82 19.96
C TYR A 161 22.42 -44.42 20.89
N ILE A 162 22.15 -43.74 22.01
CA ILE A 162 21.16 -44.16 23.01
C ILE A 162 19.95 -43.23 22.93
N ILE A 163 18.74 -43.80 22.96
CA ILE A 163 17.50 -43.08 23.29
C ILE A 163 17.07 -43.56 24.68
N SER A 164 17.05 -42.66 25.67
CA SER A 164 16.94 -43.04 27.07
C SER A 164 15.58 -43.57 27.50
N SER A 165 14.48 -43.23 26.81
CA SER A 165 13.12 -43.22 27.40
C SER A 165 13.01 -42.19 28.53
N ASP A 166 11.78 -42.00 29.01
CA ASP A 166 11.50 -41.45 30.33
C ASP A 166 12.19 -42.29 31.39
N THR A 167 12.93 -41.63 32.28
CA THR A 167 13.73 -42.30 33.30
C THR A 167 14.17 -41.31 34.38
N TYR A 168 14.34 -41.81 35.61
CA TYR A 168 15.19 -41.18 36.61
C TYR A 168 16.68 -41.48 36.32
N GLU A 169 17.59 -41.19 37.25
CA GLU A 169 19.01 -41.55 37.13
C GLU A 169 19.17 -43.06 36.87
N SER A 170 19.80 -43.44 35.75
CA SER A 170 20.01 -44.84 35.33
C SER A 170 21.49 -45.19 35.27
N ASP A 171 21.93 -46.10 36.14
CA ASP A 171 23.32 -46.58 36.14
C ASP A 171 23.62 -47.49 34.93
N GLU A 172 22.61 -48.13 34.31
CA GLU A 172 22.80 -48.90 33.09
C GLU A 172 23.15 -48.00 31.89
N ILE A 173 22.50 -46.84 31.75
CA ILE A 173 22.88 -45.86 30.71
C ILE A 173 24.34 -45.42 30.89
N VAL A 174 24.74 -45.13 32.13
CA VAL A 174 26.13 -44.75 32.47
C VAL A 174 27.11 -45.87 32.10
N LYS A 175 26.79 -47.12 32.46
CA LYS A 175 27.61 -48.30 32.16
C LYS A 175 27.79 -48.53 30.65
N TYR A 176 26.74 -48.37 29.84
CA TYR A 176 26.84 -48.51 28.39
C TYR A 176 27.64 -47.36 27.76
N LEU A 177 27.43 -46.12 28.19
CA LEU A 177 28.23 -44.98 27.72
C LEU A 177 29.72 -45.19 28.03
N GLN A 178 30.03 -45.65 29.25
CA GLN A 178 31.39 -45.90 29.71
C GLN A 178 32.09 -47.01 28.92
N ASN A 179 31.40 -48.13 28.66
CA ASN A 179 32.02 -49.34 28.11
C ASN A 179 31.95 -49.45 26.58
N ASN A 180 31.11 -48.67 25.90
CA ASN A 180 30.94 -48.74 24.45
C ASN A 180 31.41 -47.46 23.72
N LEU A 181 32.64 -47.48 23.22
CA LEU A 181 33.27 -46.35 22.51
C LEU A 181 32.57 -45.94 21.21
N ASN A 182 31.75 -46.82 20.63
CA ASN A 182 31.00 -46.56 19.40
C ASN A 182 29.76 -45.69 19.64
N ILE A 183 29.34 -45.51 20.90
CA ILE A 183 28.24 -44.60 21.23
C ILE A 183 28.73 -43.15 21.10
N LYS A 184 28.17 -42.42 20.14
CA LYS A 184 28.53 -41.02 19.82
C LYS A 184 27.45 -40.00 20.14
N ALA A 185 26.23 -40.44 20.43
CA ALA A 185 25.15 -39.56 20.85
C ALA A 185 24.29 -40.17 21.97
N LEU A 186 23.83 -39.32 22.87
CA LEU A 186 22.86 -39.62 23.92
C LEU A 186 21.65 -38.71 23.74
N PHE A 187 20.51 -39.30 23.36
CA PHE A 187 19.20 -38.67 23.39
C PHE A 187 18.59 -38.98 24.75
N VAL A 188 18.43 -37.96 25.60
CA VAL A 188 17.99 -38.15 26.98
C VAL A 188 16.91 -37.17 27.40
N GLU A 189 15.96 -37.66 28.18
CA GLU A 189 14.88 -36.85 28.73
C GLU A 189 15.37 -35.85 29.79
N CYS A 190 14.72 -34.69 29.88
CA CYS A 190 14.92 -33.75 30.98
C CYS A 190 13.61 -32.98 31.22
N SER A 191 12.70 -33.61 31.98
CA SER A 191 11.31 -33.19 32.03
C SER A 191 11.03 -32.01 32.98
N PHE A 192 11.77 -31.87 34.07
CA PHE A 192 11.47 -30.91 35.16
C PHE A 192 12.63 -29.97 35.50
N PRO A 193 12.36 -28.72 35.94
CA PRO A 193 13.39 -27.83 36.47
C PRO A 193 13.91 -28.31 37.83
N ASN A 194 15.10 -27.87 38.22
CA ASN A 194 15.78 -28.30 39.45
C ASN A 194 14.97 -28.04 40.72
N LYS A 195 14.15 -26.97 40.76
CA LYS A 195 13.27 -26.68 41.92
C LYS A 195 12.23 -27.77 42.17
N MET A 196 11.92 -28.60 41.16
CA MET A 196 10.94 -29.68 41.20
C MET A 196 11.59 -31.06 41.38
N GLN A 197 12.82 -31.11 41.89
CA GLN A 197 13.58 -32.33 42.15
C GLN A 197 12.79 -33.45 42.86
N ASN A 198 11.96 -33.10 43.84
CA ASN A 198 11.13 -34.06 44.57
C ASN A 198 10.04 -34.67 43.68
N LEU A 199 9.38 -33.83 42.87
CA LEU A 199 8.36 -34.31 41.93
C LEU A 199 9.01 -35.21 40.88
N ALA A 200 10.13 -34.77 40.30
CA ALA A 200 10.90 -35.54 39.33
C ALA A 200 11.29 -36.93 39.86
N LYS A 201 11.69 -37.04 41.13
CA LYS A 201 11.98 -38.33 41.76
C LYS A 201 10.73 -39.22 41.91
N ILE A 202 9.59 -38.65 42.32
CA ILE A 202 8.34 -39.41 42.50
C ILE A 202 7.79 -39.88 41.16
N SER A 203 7.83 -39.03 40.13
CA SER A 203 7.39 -39.34 38.78
C SER A 203 8.46 -40.04 37.93
N GLN A 204 9.62 -40.32 38.51
CA GLN A 204 10.75 -40.99 37.86
C GLN A 204 11.21 -40.33 36.55
N HIS A 205 11.52 -39.03 36.62
CA HIS A 205 12.03 -38.20 35.53
C HIS A 205 13.28 -37.42 35.93
N LEU A 206 14.04 -36.92 34.96
CA LEU A 206 15.26 -36.15 35.21
C LEU A 206 15.00 -34.65 35.42
N THR A 207 15.85 -34.05 36.26
CA THR A 207 16.13 -32.61 36.28
C THR A 207 17.52 -32.33 35.70
N PRO A 208 17.85 -31.08 35.33
CA PRO A 208 19.20 -30.69 34.93
C PRO A 208 20.30 -31.13 35.92
N ASN A 209 20.06 -31.05 37.24
CA ASN A 209 21.00 -31.47 38.27
C ASN A 209 21.20 -32.99 38.30
N ASN A 210 20.12 -33.77 38.23
CA ASN A 210 20.23 -35.24 38.17
C ASN A 210 20.98 -35.68 36.94
N LEU A 211 20.62 -35.10 35.79
CA LEU A 211 21.27 -35.40 34.53
C LEU A 211 22.77 -35.08 34.59
N LYS A 212 23.16 -33.91 35.12
CA LYS A 212 24.57 -33.56 35.33
C LYS A 212 25.28 -34.55 36.25
N ASN A 213 24.64 -34.97 37.35
CA ASN A 213 25.23 -35.91 38.29
C ASN A 213 25.39 -37.31 37.68
N MET A 214 24.42 -37.76 36.88
CA MET A 214 24.50 -38.99 36.11
C MET A 214 25.65 -38.94 35.10
N LEU A 215 25.78 -37.84 34.35
CA LEU A 215 26.84 -37.65 33.35
C LEU A 215 28.23 -37.54 33.97
N LYS A 216 28.38 -37.00 35.19
CA LYS A 216 29.66 -36.96 35.92
C LYS A 216 30.24 -38.35 36.21
N LYS A 217 29.41 -39.40 36.25
CA LYS A 217 29.86 -40.78 36.45
C LYS A 217 30.53 -41.36 35.18
N VAL A 218 30.37 -40.72 34.03
CA VAL A 218 30.97 -41.13 32.76
C VAL A 218 32.31 -40.39 32.59
N SER A 219 33.41 -41.13 32.43
CA SER A 219 34.76 -40.53 32.39
C SER A 219 35.15 -39.97 31.01
N ARG A 220 34.40 -40.29 29.97
CA ARG A 220 34.63 -39.86 28.58
C ARG A 220 33.70 -38.72 28.19
N ASP A 221 34.13 -37.92 27.21
CA ASP A 221 33.40 -36.75 26.74
C ASP A 221 33.35 -36.64 25.21
N ASP A 222 33.59 -37.71 24.45
CA ASP A 222 33.61 -37.74 22.97
C ASP A 222 32.23 -38.08 22.35
N PHE A 223 31.14 -37.70 23.02
CA PHE A 223 29.77 -37.87 22.53
C PHE A 223 28.94 -36.59 22.70
N SER A 224 27.88 -36.45 21.90
CA SER A 224 26.95 -35.31 21.95
C SER A 224 25.71 -35.66 22.76
N ILE A 225 25.16 -34.66 23.46
CA ILE A 225 23.95 -34.82 24.29
C ILE A 225 22.80 -34.06 23.65
N PHE A 226 21.71 -34.76 23.36
CA PHE A 226 20.48 -34.20 22.82
C PHE A 226 19.36 -34.36 23.83
N LEU A 227 18.74 -33.25 24.24
CA LEU A 227 17.70 -33.27 25.27
C LEU A 227 16.32 -33.25 24.63
N TYR A 228 15.40 -34.05 25.16
CA TYR A 228 14.00 -34.04 24.77
C TYR A 228 13.10 -34.23 26.01
N HIS A 229 11.79 -34.33 25.78
CA HIS A 229 10.75 -34.55 26.78
C HIS A 229 10.57 -33.42 27.80
N LEU A 230 11.02 -32.20 27.47
CA LEU A 230 10.80 -31.05 28.36
C LEU A 230 9.31 -30.77 28.47
N LYS A 231 8.83 -30.50 29.70
CA LYS A 231 7.45 -30.07 29.91
C LYS A 231 7.28 -28.60 29.56
N SER A 232 6.36 -28.31 28.64
CA SER A 232 6.12 -26.98 28.05
C SER A 232 6.04 -25.83 29.06
N PRO A 233 5.37 -25.96 30.22
CA PRO A 233 5.28 -24.88 31.19
C PRO A 233 6.62 -24.40 31.77
N TYR A 234 7.68 -25.22 31.66
CA TYR A 234 8.98 -24.97 32.31
C TYR A 234 10.16 -24.92 31.33
N ILE A 235 9.91 -24.90 30.01
CA ILE A 235 10.97 -25.00 28.99
C ILE A 235 12.05 -23.93 29.17
N GLU A 236 11.67 -22.66 29.36
CA GLU A 236 12.65 -21.57 29.45
C GLU A 236 13.50 -21.64 30.73
N GLU A 237 12.90 -22.11 31.83
CA GLU A 237 13.61 -22.34 33.08
C GLU A 237 14.61 -23.50 32.94
N ILE A 238 14.17 -24.64 32.37
CA ILE A 238 15.03 -25.79 32.11
C ILE A 238 16.17 -25.41 31.15
N LYS A 239 15.88 -24.68 30.06
CA LYS A 239 16.89 -24.17 29.11
C LYS A 239 17.97 -23.36 29.82
N LYS A 240 17.57 -22.46 30.72
CA LYS A 240 18.49 -21.65 31.51
C LYS A 240 19.37 -22.52 32.42
N GLU A 241 18.76 -23.44 33.17
CA GLU A 241 19.49 -24.35 34.07
C GLU A 241 20.45 -25.26 33.32
N ILE A 242 20.06 -25.80 32.16
CA ILE A 242 20.91 -26.61 31.28
C ILE A 242 22.14 -25.81 30.82
N LYS A 243 21.94 -24.53 30.45
CA LYS A 243 23.01 -23.63 30.04
C LYS A 243 23.96 -23.32 31.19
N ASP A 244 23.42 -22.96 32.35
CA ASP A 244 24.21 -22.62 33.56
C ASP A 244 25.03 -23.82 34.04
N LEU A 245 24.50 -25.03 33.87
CA LEU A 245 25.17 -26.27 34.24
C LEU A 245 26.15 -26.79 33.18
N ASN A 246 26.22 -26.18 31.99
CA ASN A 246 27.07 -26.54 30.86
C ASN A 246 26.96 -28.03 30.48
N ILE A 247 25.72 -28.53 30.40
CA ILE A 247 25.42 -29.94 30.10
C ILE A 247 25.59 -30.26 28.61
N LEU A 248 25.18 -29.34 27.73
CA LEU A 248 25.28 -29.53 26.28
C LEU A 248 26.73 -29.32 25.82
N LYS A 249 27.38 -30.40 25.38
CA LYS A 249 28.74 -30.39 24.81
C LYS A 249 28.75 -31.00 23.42
N ASN A 250 29.82 -30.76 22.66
CA ASN A 250 30.08 -31.36 21.34
C ASN A 250 28.93 -31.18 20.33
N GLY A 251 28.32 -30.00 20.26
CA GLY A 251 27.21 -29.74 19.34
C GLY A 251 25.84 -30.28 19.81
N GLY A 252 25.74 -30.71 21.07
CA GLY A 252 24.46 -31.06 21.70
C GLY A 252 23.44 -29.92 21.70
N LYS A 253 22.15 -30.28 21.65
CA LYS A 253 21.03 -29.35 21.52
C LYS A 253 19.83 -29.84 22.34
N ILE A 254 18.99 -28.92 22.81
CA ILE A 254 17.60 -29.23 23.18
C ILE A 254 16.81 -29.39 21.88
N LEU A 255 16.24 -30.58 21.67
CA LEU A 255 15.55 -30.95 20.45
C LEU A 255 14.16 -30.36 20.38
N GLU A 256 13.78 -29.98 19.17
CA GLU A 256 12.45 -29.50 18.83
C GLU A 256 11.84 -30.41 17.77
N ASP A 257 10.52 -30.43 17.71
CA ASP A 257 9.79 -31.15 16.67
C ASP A 257 10.36 -30.80 15.28
N ARG A 258 10.49 -31.81 14.44
CA ARG A 258 11.03 -31.76 13.08
C ARG A 258 12.53 -31.48 12.98
N ASP A 259 13.26 -31.39 14.10
CA ASP A 259 14.72 -31.43 14.06
C ASP A 259 15.21 -32.71 13.37
N VAL A 260 16.22 -32.59 12.53
CA VAL A 260 16.92 -33.73 11.93
C VAL A 260 18.36 -33.72 12.42
N VAL A 261 18.73 -34.76 13.17
CA VAL A 261 20.09 -34.99 13.66
C VAL A 261 20.80 -35.93 12.70
N ASP A 262 21.84 -35.47 12.02
CA ASP A 262 22.73 -36.35 11.26
C ASP A 262 23.61 -37.11 12.26
N ILE A 263 23.48 -38.43 12.35
CA ILE A 263 24.18 -39.27 13.33
C ILE A 263 25.69 -39.38 13.04
N THR A 264 26.11 -39.13 11.80
CA THR A 264 27.53 -39.18 11.42
C THR A 264 28.25 -37.89 11.82
N THR A 265 27.62 -36.74 11.60
CA THR A 265 28.20 -35.42 11.85
C THR A 265 27.75 -34.78 13.16
N LEU A 266 26.70 -35.30 13.78
CA LEU A 266 26.02 -34.81 14.98
C LEU A 266 25.46 -33.38 14.84
N LYS A 267 25.29 -32.90 13.60
CA LYS A 267 24.70 -31.59 13.31
C LYS A 267 23.18 -31.69 13.27
N VAL A 268 22.51 -30.67 13.80
CA VAL A 268 21.05 -30.55 13.83
C VAL A 268 20.58 -29.56 12.75
N THR A 269 19.56 -29.93 11.98
CA THR A 269 18.84 -29.04 11.06
C THR A 269 17.41 -28.84 11.55
N SER A 270 16.96 -27.60 11.74
CA SER A 270 15.65 -27.25 12.35
C SER A 270 14.66 -26.69 11.34
N TYR A 271 13.38 -27.08 11.43
CA TYR A 271 12.29 -26.68 10.53
C TYR A 271 11.55 -25.37 10.93
N LEU A 272 11.82 -24.82 12.12
CA LEU A 272 11.20 -23.59 12.65
C LEU A 272 11.37 -22.34 11.76
N GLN A 273 12.30 -22.37 10.81
CA GLN A 273 12.49 -21.29 9.83
C GLN A 273 11.27 -21.04 8.92
N GLU A 274 10.40 -22.04 8.69
CA GLU A 274 9.27 -21.87 7.76
C GLU A 274 8.12 -21.01 8.31
N ILE A 275 7.86 -21.06 9.64
CA ILE A 275 6.81 -20.25 10.27
C ILE A 275 7.24 -18.77 10.34
N GLU A 276 8.50 -18.49 10.70
CA GLU A 276 9.05 -17.12 10.73
C GLU A 276 9.05 -16.46 9.34
N ILE A 277 9.26 -17.24 8.28
CA ILE A 277 9.21 -16.72 6.89
C ILE A 277 7.79 -16.32 6.51
N LEU A 278 6.77 -17.09 6.91
CA LEU A 278 5.37 -16.77 6.59
C LEU A 278 4.92 -15.46 7.25
N ASP A 279 5.22 -15.30 8.55
CA ASP A 279 4.92 -14.05 9.28
C ASP A 279 5.63 -12.86 8.61
N ARG A 280 6.90 -13.05 8.23
CA ARG A 280 7.65 -12.00 7.53
C ARG A 280 7.07 -11.67 6.15
N VAL A 281 6.60 -12.65 5.39
CA VAL A 281 5.91 -12.43 4.10
C VAL A 281 4.60 -11.66 4.31
N MET A 282 3.83 -11.97 5.36
CA MET A 282 2.61 -11.22 5.70
C MET A 282 2.91 -9.77 6.05
N ASP A 283 3.92 -9.52 6.88
CA ASP A 283 4.36 -8.16 7.24
C ASP A 283 4.80 -7.36 6.01
N ILE A 284 5.52 -8.01 5.08
CA ILE A 284 5.94 -7.40 3.81
C ILE A 284 4.71 -7.01 3.00
N ASN A 285 3.72 -7.91 2.84
CA ASN A 285 2.53 -7.63 2.06
C ASN A 285 1.72 -6.45 2.64
N LEU A 286 1.57 -6.38 3.97
CA LEU A 286 0.90 -5.25 4.62
C LEU A 286 1.60 -3.92 4.32
N LYS A 287 2.93 -3.89 4.43
CA LYS A 287 3.74 -2.69 4.12
C LYS A 287 3.56 -2.26 2.66
N LEU A 288 3.67 -3.18 1.71
CA LEU A 288 3.50 -2.90 0.28
C LEU A 288 2.11 -2.33 -0.05
N SER A 289 1.06 -2.82 0.60
CA SER A 289 -0.32 -2.38 0.33
C SER A 289 -0.67 -0.97 0.81
N CYS A 290 0.07 -0.45 1.79
CA CYS A 290 -0.20 0.85 2.40
C CYS A 290 0.63 2.00 1.82
N GLU A 291 1.67 1.69 1.03
CA GLU A 291 2.55 2.72 0.47
C GLU A 291 1.97 3.32 -0.80
N GLN A 292 1.90 4.65 -0.83
CA GLN A 292 1.31 5.43 -1.92
C GLN A 292 2.38 6.15 -2.73
N ASP A 293 3.56 6.38 -2.17
CA ASP A 293 4.68 6.99 -2.87
C ASP A 293 5.39 5.95 -3.73
N LYS A 294 5.40 6.20 -5.04
CA LYS A 294 5.95 5.27 -6.03
C LYS A 294 7.43 4.98 -5.81
N GLU A 295 8.22 6.00 -5.47
CA GLU A 295 9.68 5.87 -5.29
C GLU A 295 9.99 5.11 -4.00
N ASN A 296 9.27 5.42 -2.92
CA ASN A 296 9.36 4.66 -1.67
C ASN A 296 8.96 3.18 -1.88
N LEU A 297 7.90 2.94 -2.66
CA LEU A 297 7.43 1.59 -2.94
C LEU A 297 8.49 0.78 -3.70
N TYR A 298 9.17 1.37 -4.68
CA TYR A 298 10.29 0.73 -5.37
C TYR A 298 11.41 0.30 -4.42
N GLU A 299 11.83 1.21 -3.55
CA GLU A 299 12.88 0.96 -2.58
C GLU A 299 12.47 -0.12 -1.59
N MET A 300 11.24 -0.06 -1.10
CA MET A 300 10.70 -0.99 -0.13
C MET A 300 10.57 -2.40 -0.70
N ILE A 301 10.07 -2.55 -1.95
CA ILE A 301 10.00 -3.85 -2.64
C ILE A 301 11.38 -4.51 -2.65
N LEU A 302 12.40 -3.80 -3.14
CA LEU A 302 13.71 -4.38 -3.30
C LEU A 302 14.38 -4.69 -1.95
N THR A 303 14.25 -3.79 -0.98
CA THR A 303 14.82 -3.96 0.37
C THR A 303 14.24 -5.19 1.05
N LEU A 304 12.92 -5.31 1.09
CA LEU A 304 12.23 -6.40 1.78
C LEU A 304 12.52 -7.76 1.13
N ILE A 305 12.56 -7.82 -0.19
CA ILE A 305 12.89 -9.04 -0.94
C ILE A 305 14.36 -9.44 -0.69
N LYS A 306 15.29 -8.48 -0.76
CA LYS A 306 16.72 -8.73 -0.50
C LYS A 306 16.95 -9.23 0.93
N GLU A 307 16.28 -8.64 1.92
CA GLU A 307 16.36 -9.08 3.31
C GLU A 307 15.81 -10.49 3.52
N LEU A 308 14.68 -10.82 2.89
CA LEU A 308 14.04 -12.12 3.01
C LEU A 308 14.92 -13.24 2.46
N THR A 309 15.56 -13.01 1.30
CA THR A 309 16.49 -13.96 0.69
C THR A 309 17.91 -13.89 1.25
N LYS A 310 18.17 -12.90 2.13
CA LYS A 310 19.50 -12.55 2.63
C LYS A 310 20.51 -12.32 1.49
N SER A 311 20.04 -11.77 0.37
CA SER A 311 20.88 -11.53 -0.79
C SER A 311 21.83 -10.35 -0.57
N ASP A 312 22.98 -10.39 -1.22
CA ASP A 312 23.94 -9.29 -1.12
C ASP A 312 23.49 -8.06 -1.89
N ALA A 313 23.04 -8.30 -3.12
CA ALA A 313 22.61 -7.26 -4.03
C ALA A 313 21.24 -7.57 -4.65
N GLY A 314 20.56 -6.49 -5.01
CA GLY A 314 19.28 -6.51 -5.69
C GLY A 314 19.21 -5.38 -6.70
N THR A 315 18.44 -5.57 -7.77
CA THR A 315 18.07 -4.51 -8.69
C THR A 315 16.62 -4.67 -9.10
N LEU A 316 15.88 -3.57 -9.07
CA LEU A 316 14.52 -3.46 -9.58
C LEU A 316 14.53 -2.68 -10.89
N TYR A 317 14.02 -3.32 -11.93
CA TYR A 317 13.81 -2.77 -13.26
C TYR A 317 12.33 -2.59 -13.53
N LEU A 318 11.96 -1.53 -14.23
CA LEU A 318 10.64 -1.39 -14.83
C LEU A 318 10.72 -1.26 -16.34
N LEU A 319 9.74 -1.81 -17.02
CA LEU A 319 9.58 -1.64 -18.45
C LEU A 319 9.21 -0.18 -18.76
N SER A 320 9.87 0.41 -19.75
CA SER A 320 9.56 1.75 -20.25
C SER A 320 8.17 1.79 -20.91
N GLU A 321 7.55 2.96 -20.95
CA GLU A 321 6.20 3.12 -21.53
C GLU A 321 6.13 2.71 -23.02
N ASP A 322 7.23 2.92 -23.76
CA ASP A 322 7.35 2.50 -25.16
C ASP A 322 7.70 1.01 -25.33
N LYS A 323 7.84 0.26 -24.22
CA LYS A 323 8.19 -1.17 -24.16
C LYS A 323 9.51 -1.54 -24.85
N LYS A 324 10.45 -0.58 -24.98
CA LYS A 324 11.74 -0.80 -25.63
C LYS A 324 12.91 -0.97 -24.67
N TYR A 325 12.77 -0.52 -23.42
CA TYR A 325 13.85 -0.50 -22.45
C TYR A 325 13.40 -1.00 -21.08
N LEU A 326 14.34 -1.57 -20.33
CA LEU A 326 14.22 -1.79 -18.88
C LEU A 326 14.99 -0.68 -18.16
N ASP A 327 14.25 0.17 -17.45
CA ASP A 327 14.80 1.28 -16.67
C ASP A 327 15.19 0.80 -15.27
N PHE A 328 16.39 1.17 -14.84
CA PHE A 328 16.81 0.99 -13.46
C PHE A 328 15.98 1.90 -12.55
N LYS A 329 15.27 1.31 -11.57
CA LYS A 329 14.54 2.07 -10.56
C LYS A 329 15.24 2.08 -9.22
N VAL A 330 15.73 0.93 -8.76
CA VAL A 330 16.47 0.82 -7.49
C VAL A 330 17.59 -0.19 -7.64
N VAL A 331 18.77 0.15 -7.13
CA VAL A 331 19.94 -0.73 -7.07
C VAL A 331 20.48 -0.73 -5.65
N GLN A 332 20.59 -1.91 -5.05
CA GLN A 332 21.15 -2.07 -3.72
C GLN A 332 22.25 -3.12 -3.73
N ASN A 333 23.39 -2.85 -3.09
CA ASN A 333 24.46 -3.82 -2.86
C ASN A 333 25.08 -3.56 -1.49
N SER A 334 24.97 -4.53 -0.60
CA SER A 334 25.39 -4.40 0.80
C SER A 334 26.92 -4.41 0.92
N SER A 335 27.61 -5.33 0.23
CA SER A 335 29.08 -5.41 0.27
C SER A 335 29.79 -4.20 -0.34
N LEU A 336 29.19 -3.55 -1.34
CA LEU A 336 29.75 -2.37 -2.01
C LEU A 336 29.23 -1.04 -1.44
N ASN A 337 28.36 -1.06 -0.43
CA ASN A 337 27.66 0.11 0.10
C ASN A 337 26.98 0.96 -1.00
N ILE A 338 26.34 0.30 -1.97
CA ILE A 338 25.61 0.97 -3.05
C ILE A 338 24.13 0.97 -2.69
N PHE A 339 23.52 2.16 -2.64
CA PHE A 339 22.09 2.37 -2.44
C PHE A 339 21.63 3.50 -3.36
N LEU A 340 21.20 3.13 -4.58
CA LEU A 340 20.81 4.07 -5.63
C LEU A 340 19.32 3.89 -5.97
N GLY A 341 18.67 4.97 -6.40
CA GLY A 341 17.23 4.97 -6.67
C GLY A 341 16.39 5.33 -5.45
N THR A 342 16.98 6.04 -4.49
CA THR A 342 16.28 6.60 -3.33
C THR A 342 16.01 8.09 -3.56
N LYS A 343 15.19 8.72 -2.71
CA LYS A 343 14.95 10.18 -2.77
C LYS A 343 16.24 11.01 -2.70
N GLU A 344 17.28 10.48 -2.06
CA GLU A 344 18.57 11.15 -1.85
C GLU A 344 19.57 10.91 -2.98
N GLN A 345 19.51 9.75 -3.66
CA GLN A 345 20.47 9.37 -4.70
C GLN A 345 19.75 8.84 -5.95
N LYS A 346 19.74 9.66 -7.01
CA LYS A 346 19.18 9.30 -8.31
C LYS A 346 20.14 8.41 -9.11
N ILE A 347 19.57 7.49 -9.91
CA ILE A 347 20.33 6.61 -10.81
C ILE A 347 20.69 7.37 -12.09
N SER A 348 21.95 7.25 -12.51
CA SER A 348 22.49 7.80 -13.77
C SER A 348 22.85 6.73 -14.79
N TRP A 349 22.46 5.48 -14.55
CA TRP A 349 22.79 4.35 -15.42
C TRP A 349 21.85 4.28 -16.62
N ASN A 350 22.39 3.88 -17.76
CA ASN A 350 21.61 3.73 -19.00
C ASN A 350 20.63 2.56 -18.89
N SER A 351 19.42 2.75 -19.42
CA SER A 351 18.41 1.68 -19.52
C SER A 351 18.89 0.52 -20.39
N LEU A 352 18.39 -0.68 -20.10
CA LEU A 352 18.75 -1.89 -20.85
C LEU A 352 17.81 -2.05 -22.06
N PRO A 353 18.31 -2.10 -23.30
CA PRO A 353 17.45 -2.25 -24.47
C PRO A 353 16.89 -3.67 -24.57
N LEU A 354 15.58 -3.82 -24.80
CA LEU A 354 14.96 -5.13 -25.08
C LEU A 354 15.31 -5.66 -26.48
N TYR A 355 15.59 -4.75 -27.42
CA TYR A 355 15.94 -5.07 -28.80
C TYR A 355 17.27 -4.42 -29.19
N LEU A 356 18.08 -5.15 -29.94
CA LEU A 356 19.33 -4.65 -30.52
C LEU A 356 19.03 -3.65 -31.65
N LYS A 357 20.06 -2.91 -32.09
CA LYS A 357 19.89 -1.87 -33.15
C LYS A 357 19.39 -2.43 -34.49
N ASN A 358 19.55 -3.72 -34.73
CA ASN A 358 19.06 -4.43 -35.91
C ASN A 358 17.59 -4.91 -35.78
N GLY A 359 16.94 -4.70 -34.62
CA GLY A 359 15.57 -5.10 -34.34
C GLY A 359 15.41 -6.51 -33.75
N GLU A 360 16.49 -7.27 -33.59
CA GLU A 360 16.46 -8.59 -32.94
C GLU A 360 16.35 -8.45 -31.41
N GLU A 361 15.78 -9.46 -30.76
CA GLU A 361 15.69 -9.52 -29.30
C GLU A 361 17.09 -9.54 -28.65
N ASN A 362 17.28 -8.70 -27.64
CA ASN A 362 18.52 -8.65 -26.88
C ASN A 362 18.57 -9.81 -25.88
N ARG A 363 19.20 -10.91 -26.29
CA ARG A 363 19.39 -12.12 -25.48
C ARG A 363 20.69 -12.10 -24.64
N ASP A 364 21.46 -11.00 -24.69
CA ASP A 364 22.76 -10.89 -23.99
C ASP A 364 22.65 -10.52 -22.50
N MET A 365 21.46 -10.12 -22.03
CA MET A 365 21.26 -9.64 -20.68
C MET A 365 20.19 -10.45 -19.97
N VAL A 366 20.54 -11.10 -18.85
CA VAL A 366 19.62 -12.00 -18.12
C VAL A 366 18.33 -11.30 -17.69
N ALA A 367 18.40 -10.05 -17.23
CA ALA A 367 17.22 -9.26 -16.88
C ALA A 367 16.30 -9.02 -18.08
N VAL A 368 16.87 -8.81 -19.28
CA VAL A 368 16.10 -8.62 -20.51
C VAL A 368 15.47 -9.94 -20.96
N VAL A 369 16.22 -11.04 -20.92
CA VAL A 369 15.70 -12.38 -21.26
C VAL A 369 14.53 -12.76 -20.35
N CYS A 370 14.66 -12.53 -19.05
CA CYS A 370 13.58 -12.73 -18.08
C CYS A 370 12.32 -11.91 -18.45
N ALA A 371 12.50 -10.64 -18.87
CA ALA A 371 11.39 -9.79 -19.27
C ALA A 371 10.70 -10.26 -20.56
N LEU A 372 11.47 -10.71 -21.55
CA LEU A 372 10.97 -11.17 -22.85
C LEU A 372 10.25 -12.52 -22.75
N ASP A 373 10.83 -13.47 -22.01
CA ASP A 373 10.31 -14.84 -21.93
C ASP A 373 9.25 -15.01 -20.83
N ASN A 374 9.14 -14.06 -19.88
CA ASN A 374 8.28 -14.15 -18.70
C ASN A 374 8.55 -15.43 -17.86
N GLU A 375 9.83 -15.77 -17.70
CA GLU A 375 10.26 -16.95 -16.95
C GLU A 375 11.24 -16.60 -15.83
N ILE A 376 11.23 -17.39 -14.77
CA ILE A 376 12.17 -17.25 -13.66
C ILE A 376 13.50 -17.88 -14.06
N ILE A 377 14.58 -17.10 -13.96
CA ILE A 377 15.93 -17.56 -14.26
C ILE A 377 16.70 -17.69 -12.95
N ASN A 378 17.09 -18.92 -12.61
CA ASN A 378 17.90 -19.23 -11.41
C ASN A 378 19.23 -19.85 -11.82
N ILE A 379 20.32 -19.12 -11.58
CA ILE A 379 21.68 -19.49 -11.93
C ILE A 379 22.46 -19.71 -10.62
N ALA A 380 22.87 -20.96 -10.40
CA ALA A 380 23.68 -21.30 -9.23
C ALA A 380 25.08 -20.68 -9.32
N ASP A 381 25.74 -20.77 -10.48
CA ASP A 381 27.11 -20.26 -10.67
C ASP A 381 27.27 -19.56 -12.02
N ILE A 382 27.37 -18.23 -11.99
CA ILE A 382 27.54 -17.34 -13.14
C ILE A 382 28.84 -17.63 -13.91
N TYR A 383 29.91 -18.03 -13.23
CA TYR A 383 31.20 -18.23 -13.88
C TYR A 383 31.32 -19.60 -14.55
N ASN A 384 30.52 -20.57 -14.12
CA ASN A 384 30.48 -21.92 -14.65
C ASN A 384 29.30 -22.21 -15.59
N SER A 385 28.28 -21.35 -15.65
CA SER A 385 27.16 -21.50 -16.60
C SER A 385 27.51 -20.91 -17.97
N SER A 386 27.08 -21.62 -19.02
CA SER A 386 27.12 -21.17 -20.43
C SER A 386 25.73 -20.86 -20.99
N ASP A 387 24.70 -20.87 -20.14
CA ASP A 387 23.30 -20.80 -20.58
C ASP A 387 22.91 -19.38 -21.00
N TYR A 388 23.63 -18.37 -20.50
CA TYR A 388 23.40 -16.95 -20.78
C TYR A 388 24.72 -16.20 -20.93
N ASN A 389 24.66 -15.00 -21.52
CA ASN A 389 25.80 -14.11 -21.61
C ASN A 389 25.98 -13.34 -20.28
N PHE A 390 27.18 -13.46 -19.69
CA PHE A 390 27.54 -12.83 -18.42
C PHE A 390 28.69 -11.82 -18.54
N GLU A 391 29.08 -11.42 -19.75
CA GLU A 391 30.21 -10.50 -19.95
C GLU A 391 29.99 -9.17 -19.23
N GLY A 392 28.78 -8.61 -19.28
CA GLY A 392 28.43 -7.38 -18.56
C GLY A 392 28.61 -7.50 -17.05
N THR A 393 28.13 -8.59 -16.45
CA THR A 393 28.30 -8.88 -15.02
C THR A 393 29.78 -9.04 -14.66
N LYS A 394 30.54 -9.79 -15.46
CA LYS A 394 31.98 -10.02 -15.24
C LYS A 394 32.82 -8.74 -15.36
N LEU A 395 32.44 -7.82 -16.26
CA LEU A 395 33.07 -6.51 -16.39
C LEU A 395 32.78 -5.62 -15.18
N PHE A 396 31.52 -5.58 -14.72
CA PHE A 396 31.15 -4.84 -13.51
C PHE A 396 31.92 -5.35 -12.29
N ASP A 397 31.93 -6.67 -12.08
CA ASP A 397 32.66 -7.37 -11.03
C ASP A 397 34.14 -6.98 -11.00
N LYS A 398 34.80 -7.02 -12.16
CA LYS A 398 36.22 -6.63 -12.30
C LYS A 398 36.46 -5.16 -11.97
N SER A 399 35.55 -4.27 -12.37
CA SER A 399 35.68 -2.83 -12.15
C SER A 399 35.45 -2.40 -10.68
N LYS A 400 34.63 -3.14 -9.94
CA LYS A 400 34.23 -2.84 -8.55
C LYS A 400 34.85 -3.77 -7.52
N ASN A 401 35.73 -4.68 -7.94
CA ASN A 401 36.30 -5.74 -7.11
C ASN A 401 35.21 -6.54 -6.36
N TYR A 402 34.17 -6.91 -7.12
CA TYR A 402 33.02 -7.68 -6.66
C TYR A 402 32.99 -9.04 -7.34
N HIS A 403 32.27 -10.01 -6.78
CA HIS A 403 32.15 -11.35 -7.36
C HIS A 403 30.71 -11.85 -7.27
N SER A 404 30.01 -11.79 -8.40
CA SER A 404 28.65 -12.24 -8.59
C SER A 404 28.66 -13.75 -8.87
N LYS A 405 28.29 -14.56 -7.89
CA LYS A 405 28.31 -16.03 -7.96
C LYS A 405 26.95 -16.60 -8.34
N SER A 406 25.91 -16.37 -7.53
CA SER A 406 24.56 -16.88 -7.78
C SER A 406 23.62 -15.75 -8.19
N MET A 407 22.67 -16.02 -9.09
CA MET A 407 21.70 -15.03 -9.56
C MET A 407 20.28 -15.61 -9.61
N LEU A 408 19.31 -14.84 -9.13
CA LEU A 408 17.89 -15.14 -9.27
C LEU A 408 17.19 -13.95 -9.91
N VAL A 409 16.56 -14.17 -11.05
CA VAL A 409 15.86 -13.13 -11.82
C VAL A 409 14.40 -13.53 -11.97
N VAL A 410 13.50 -12.65 -11.55
CA VAL A 410 12.05 -12.94 -11.48
C VAL A 410 11.27 -11.80 -12.15
N PRO A 411 10.33 -12.11 -13.06
CA PRO A 411 9.52 -11.08 -13.69
C PRO A 411 8.48 -10.53 -12.71
N LEU A 412 8.19 -9.23 -12.84
CA LEU A 412 7.05 -8.58 -12.22
C LEU A 412 5.90 -8.61 -13.22
N VAL A 413 4.87 -9.38 -12.91
CA VAL A 413 3.74 -9.63 -13.80
C VAL A 413 2.46 -9.07 -13.20
N ASN A 414 1.70 -8.30 -13.96
CA ASN A 414 0.42 -7.75 -13.51
C ASN A 414 -0.73 -8.78 -13.61
N HIS A 415 -1.94 -8.38 -13.26
CA HIS A 415 -3.13 -9.25 -13.29
C HIS A 415 -3.59 -9.64 -14.71
N GLU A 416 -3.12 -8.93 -15.74
CA GLU A 416 -3.35 -9.23 -17.16
C GLU A 416 -2.27 -10.13 -17.76
N ASN A 417 -1.35 -10.63 -16.93
CA ASN A 417 -0.19 -11.43 -17.31
C ASN A 417 0.87 -10.68 -18.15
N ASP A 418 0.85 -9.35 -18.11
CA ASP A 418 1.88 -8.51 -18.73
C ASP A 418 3.07 -8.30 -17.79
N VAL A 419 4.28 -8.40 -18.35
CA VAL A 419 5.52 -8.07 -17.64
C VAL A 419 5.66 -6.56 -17.54
N ILE A 420 5.63 -6.03 -16.31
CA ILE A 420 5.80 -4.60 -16.03
C ILE A 420 7.22 -4.25 -15.56
N GLY A 421 8.02 -5.27 -15.24
CA GLY A 421 9.38 -5.08 -14.74
C GLY A 421 10.06 -6.39 -14.37
N VAL A 422 11.25 -6.29 -13.78
CA VAL A 422 12.07 -7.44 -13.38
C VAL A 422 12.77 -7.16 -12.06
N ILE A 423 12.83 -8.16 -11.19
CA ILE A 423 13.68 -8.14 -10.00
C ILE A 423 14.85 -9.10 -10.22
N GLN A 424 16.05 -8.58 -10.02
CA GLN A 424 17.30 -9.35 -10.06
C GLN A 424 17.92 -9.36 -8.67
N LEU A 425 18.26 -10.55 -8.16
CA LEU A 425 18.97 -10.76 -6.90
C LEU A 425 20.30 -11.45 -7.17
N ILE A 426 21.35 -11.04 -6.47
CA ILE A 426 22.71 -11.58 -6.61
C ILE A 426 23.24 -12.00 -5.25
N ASN A 427 23.94 -13.13 -5.23
CA ASN A 427 24.61 -13.75 -4.08
C ASN A 427 23.67 -14.02 -2.90
N LYS A 428 23.17 -15.24 -2.78
CA LYS A 428 22.34 -15.64 -1.65
C LYS A 428 23.18 -15.82 -0.37
N ASP A 429 22.72 -15.27 0.75
CA ASP A 429 23.32 -15.37 2.08
C ASP A 429 24.80 -15.00 2.13
N ILE A 430 25.06 -13.69 2.23
CA ILE A 430 26.40 -13.07 2.32
C ILE A 430 27.31 -13.74 3.37
N LYS A 431 26.72 -14.31 4.43
CA LYS A 431 27.48 -14.91 5.55
C LYS A 431 27.93 -16.35 5.27
N GLN A 432 27.31 -17.02 4.30
CA GLN A 432 27.60 -18.41 3.98
C GLN A 432 28.33 -18.51 2.63
N LYS A 433 29.60 -18.93 2.67
CA LYS A 433 30.33 -19.28 1.45
C LYS A 433 29.59 -20.43 0.75
N ASP A 434 29.35 -20.27 -0.56
CA ASP A 434 28.72 -21.25 -1.46
C ASP A 434 27.22 -21.50 -1.24
N SER A 435 26.46 -20.43 -0.99
CA SER A 435 25.00 -20.46 -0.93
C SER A 435 24.35 -20.14 -2.30
N PHE A 436 23.26 -20.85 -2.62
CA PHE A 436 22.55 -20.78 -3.90
C PHE A 436 21.05 -20.62 -3.69
N PHE A 437 20.37 -19.94 -4.61
CA PHE A 437 18.91 -19.88 -4.63
C PHE A 437 18.30 -21.26 -4.93
N THR A 438 17.37 -21.67 -4.08
CA THR A 438 16.66 -22.93 -4.13
C THR A 438 15.31 -22.78 -4.83
N LYS A 439 14.69 -23.90 -5.19
CA LYS A 439 13.31 -23.92 -5.70
C LYS A 439 12.28 -23.36 -4.71
N TYR A 440 12.60 -23.36 -3.42
CA TYR A 440 11.76 -22.74 -2.39
C TYR A 440 11.85 -21.21 -2.45
N ASP A 441 13.06 -20.66 -2.62
CA ASP A 441 13.24 -19.22 -2.82
C ASP A 441 12.52 -18.74 -4.08
N GLU A 442 12.63 -19.49 -5.19
CA GLU A 442 11.88 -19.17 -6.43
C GLU A 442 10.38 -19.04 -6.18
N LYS A 443 9.77 -19.97 -5.43
CA LYS A 443 8.33 -19.93 -5.13
C LYS A 443 7.94 -18.70 -4.30
N ILE A 444 8.70 -18.40 -3.25
CA ILE A 444 8.41 -17.25 -2.37
C ILE A 444 8.58 -15.95 -3.14
N ILE A 445 9.68 -15.80 -3.86
CA ILE A 445 9.97 -14.56 -4.59
C ILE A 445 8.98 -14.36 -5.72
N LYS A 446 8.56 -15.43 -6.43
CA LYS A 446 7.48 -15.33 -7.41
C LYS A 446 6.20 -14.75 -6.80
N ALA A 447 5.81 -15.24 -5.62
CA ALA A 447 4.60 -14.75 -4.94
C ALA A 447 4.74 -13.28 -4.54
N LEU A 448 5.88 -12.88 -3.99
CA LEU A 448 6.15 -11.47 -3.62
C LEU A 448 6.26 -10.55 -4.83
N SER A 449 6.86 -11.01 -5.93
CA SER A 449 6.94 -10.29 -7.19
C SER A 449 5.56 -9.98 -7.75
N LEU A 450 4.61 -10.92 -7.67
CA LEU A 450 3.22 -10.68 -8.08
C LEU A 450 2.55 -9.62 -7.19
N GLN A 451 2.74 -9.69 -5.87
CA GLN A 451 2.19 -8.70 -4.93
C GLN A 451 2.80 -7.31 -5.15
N ALA A 452 4.11 -7.24 -5.32
CA ALA A 452 4.83 -6.02 -5.67
C ALA A 452 4.31 -5.44 -6.99
N ALA A 453 4.10 -6.28 -8.01
CA ALA A 453 3.55 -5.83 -9.29
C ALA A 453 2.15 -5.23 -9.15
N MET A 454 1.26 -5.86 -8.37
CA MET A 454 -0.08 -5.34 -8.08
C MET A 454 -0.03 -4.00 -7.35
N ALA A 455 0.82 -3.86 -6.32
CA ALA A 455 0.98 -2.60 -5.59
C ALA A 455 1.44 -1.48 -6.53
N LEU A 456 2.42 -1.76 -7.39
CA LEU A 456 2.90 -0.80 -8.39
C LEU A 456 1.84 -0.42 -9.42
N THR A 457 1.08 -1.39 -9.94
CA THR A 457 -0.02 -1.12 -10.89
C THR A 457 -1.10 -0.26 -10.24
N ASN A 458 -1.46 -0.52 -8.98
CA ASN A 458 -2.45 0.28 -8.27
C ASN A 458 -1.99 1.73 -8.05
N THR A 459 -0.75 1.93 -7.60
CA THR A 459 -0.18 3.28 -7.44
C THR A 459 -0.15 4.04 -8.76
N GLN A 460 0.23 3.37 -9.86
CA GLN A 460 0.22 3.97 -11.20
C GLN A 460 -1.22 4.32 -11.63
N LEU A 461 -2.19 3.43 -11.41
CA LEU A 461 -3.60 3.65 -11.77
C LEU A 461 -4.17 4.86 -11.03
N ILE A 462 -3.88 5.01 -9.73
CA ILE A 462 -4.32 6.17 -8.93
C ILE A 462 -3.73 7.46 -9.50
N ALA A 463 -2.41 7.48 -9.77
CA ALA A 463 -1.76 8.67 -10.33
C ALA A 463 -2.29 9.03 -11.72
N SER A 464 -2.56 8.03 -12.58
CA SER A 464 -3.18 8.24 -13.89
C SER A 464 -4.59 8.79 -13.78
N LEU A 465 -5.40 8.31 -12.82
CA LEU A 465 -6.74 8.85 -12.57
C LEU A 465 -6.69 10.31 -12.11
N GLU A 466 -5.72 10.68 -11.27
CA GLU A 466 -5.52 12.08 -10.85
C GLU A 466 -5.13 12.97 -12.02
N THR A 467 -4.16 12.53 -12.82
CA THR A 467 -3.72 13.25 -14.02
C THR A 467 -4.89 13.46 -14.99
N PHE A 468 -5.73 12.42 -15.16
CA PHE A 468 -6.93 12.50 -15.97
C PHE A 468 -7.95 13.49 -15.41
N LEU A 469 -8.21 13.46 -14.10
CA LEU A 469 -9.11 14.41 -13.44
C LEU A 469 -8.63 15.85 -13.63
N GLU A 470 -7.34 16.12 -13.44
CA GLU A 470 -6.76 17.46 -13.64
C GLU A 470 -6.87 17.94 -15.09
N ALA A 471 -6.56 17.07 -16.05
CA ALA A 471 -6.69 17.38 -17.47
C ALA A 471 -8.15 17.64 -17.86
N PHE A 472 -9.09 16.86 -17.32
CA PHE A 472 -10.52 17.02 -17.55
C PHE A 472 -11.04 18.34 -16.98
N VAL A 473 -10.71 18.66 -15.72
CA VAL A 473 -11.07 19.94 -15.08
C VAL A 473 -10.51 21.12 -15.86
N THR A 474 -9.22 21.05 -16.23
CA THR A 474 -8.56 22.11 -17.01
C THR A 474 -9.21 22.28 -18.38
N SER A 475 -9.62 21.19 -19.05
CA SER A 475 -10.32 21.25 -20.33
C SER A 475 -11.69 21.93 -20.22
N ILE A 476 -12.43 21.69 -19.13
CA ILE A 476 -13.73 22.34 -18.90
C ILE A 476 -13.54 23.84 -18.62
N ALA A 477 -12.58 24.18 -17.75
CA ALA A 477 -12.24 25.57 -17.45
C ALA A 477 -11.92 26.34 -18.75
N ASN A 478 -11.06 25.78 -19.60
CA ASN A 478 -10.72 26.37 -20.90
C ASN A 478 -11.94 26.53 -21.84
N ALA A 479 -12.92 25.63 -21.77
CA ALA A 479 -14.13 25.72 -22.59
C ALA A 479 -15.09 26.83 -22.14
N ILE A 480 -15.21 27.05 -20.82
CA ILE A 480 -15.94 28.20 -20.26
C ILE A 480 -15.24 29.49 -20.67
N ASP A 481 -13.92 29.50 -20.62
CA ASP A 481 -13.11 30.65 -21.03
C ASP A 481 -13.25 31.02 -22.49
N ALA A 482 -13.38 30.04 -23.38
CA ALA A 482 -13.63 30.33 -24.78
C ALA A 482 -14.97 31.04 -25.03
N LYS A 483 -15.95 30.93 -24.10
CA LYS A 483 -17.28 31.52 -24.23
C LYS A 483 -17.36 32.98 -23.78
N SER A 484 -16.44 33.44 -22.92
CA SER A 484 -16.43 34.80 -22.41
C SER A 484 -15.02 35.38 -22.52
N ARG A 485 -14.87 36.51 -23.23
CA ARG A 485 -13.55 37.13 -23.51
C ARG A 485 -12.76 37.54 -22.26
N HIS A 486 -13.35 37.47 -21.07
CA HIS A 486 -12.83 38.04 -19.83
C HIS A 486 -12.42 37.02 -18.76
N THR A 487 -12.53 35.70 -18.99
CA THR A 487 -12.38 34.69 -17.91
C THR A 487 -11.06 33.89 -17.93
N SER A 488 -10.32 33.82 -19.05
CA SER A 488 -9.10 32.98 -19.13
C SER A 488 -7.99 33.38 -18.15
N THR A 489 -7.79 34.68 -17.97
CA THR A 489 -6.83 35.21 -16.99
C THR A 489 -7.35 34.99 -15.56
N HIS A 490 -8.65 35.15 -15.35
CA HIS A 490 -9.31 35.06 -14.05
C HIS A 490 -9.21 33.66 -13.44
N ILE A 491 -9.66 32.62 -14.15
CA ILE A 491 -9.63 31.23 -13.62
C ILE A 491 -8.18 30.80 -13.33
N THR A 492 -7.26 31.17 -14.22
CA THR A 492 -5.83 30.89 -14.03
C THR A 492 -5.28 31.59 -12.78
N LYS A 493 -5.56 32.88 -12.59
CA LYS A 493 -5.14 33.65 -11.41
C LYS A 493 -5.76 33.12 -10.12
N MET A 494 -7.04 32.79 -10.15
CA MET A 494 -7.77 32.18 -9.05
C MET A 494 -7.16 30.85 -8.60
N SER A 495 -6.81 29.99 -9.56
CA SER A 495 -6.15 28.70 -9.30
C SER A 495 -4.74 28.84 -8.70
N LYS A 496 -4.16 30.04 -8.71
CA LYS A 496 -2.92 30.35 -7.98
C LYS A 496 -3.19 31.02 -6.64
N LEU A 497 -4.04 32.03 -6.61
CA LEU A 497 -4.29 32.86 -5.43
C LEU A 497 -4.89 32.06 -4.27
N ALA A 498 -5.94 31.27 -4.50
CA ALA A 498 -6.59 30.52 -3.43
C ALA A 498 -5.64 29.50 -2.75
N PRO A 499 -4.86 28.70 -3.50
CA PRO A 499 -3.80 27.87 -2.91
C PRO A 499 -2.69 28.64 -2.19
N LEU A 500 -2.32 29.83 -2.66
CA LEU A 500 -1.33 30.67 -1.97
C LEU A 500 -1.85 31.12 -0.61
N ILE A 501 -3.10 31.56 -0.52
CA ILE A 501 -3.73 31.93 0.76
C ILE A 501 -3.75 30.72 1.71
N ALA A 502 -4.16 29.54 1.23
CA ALA A 502 -4.19 28.33 2.04
C ALA A 502 -2.79 27.91 2.53
N LYS A 503 -1.75 28.03 1.69
CA LYS A 503 -0.35 27.77 2.12
C LYS A 503 0.11 28.75 3.19
N ALA A 504 -0.19 30.03 3.04
CA ALA A 504 0.15 31.04 4.04
C ALA A 504 -0.56 30.76 5.38
N ILE A 505 -1.83 30.33 5.34
CA ILE A 505 -2.57 29.89 6.54
C ILE A 505 -1.89 28.68 7.20
N ASN A 506 -1.45 27.69 6.42
CA ASN A 506 -0.77 26.51 6.95
C ASN A 506 0.58 26.84 7.63
N GLU A 507 1.26 27.89 7.15
CA GLU A 507 2.52 28.40 7.69
C GLU A 507 2.32 29.41 8.83
N ASP A 508 1.08 29.82 9.11
CA ASP A 508 0.80 30.80 10.15
C ASP A 508 0.93 30.21 11.55
N ASP A 509 1.56 30.98 12.44
CA ASP A 509 1.71 30.66 13.86
C ASP A 509 0.86 31.60 14.75
N THR A 510 0.01 32.44 14.15
CA THR A 510 -0.76 33.47 14.86
C THR A 510 -2.25 33.13 14.99
N ILE A 511 -3.08 33.55 14.03
CA ILE A 511 -4.54 33.42 14.01
C ILE A 511 -4.94 31.98 13.67
N TYR A 512 -4.25 31.37 12.71
CA TYR A 512 -4.58 30.06 12.14
C TYR A 512 -3.61 28.94 12.52
N LYS A 513 -2.89 29.09 13.64
CA LYS A 513 -1.89 28.12 14.13
C LYS A 513 -2.40 26.66 14.23
N ASP A 514 -3.69 26.48 14.52
CA ASP A 514 -4.32 25.18 14.73
C ASP A 514 -4.80 24.55 13.41
N ILE A 515 -4.72 25.29 12.30
CA ILE A 515 -5.13 24.82 10.97
C ILE A 515 -3.89 24.34 10.22
N LYS A 516 -3.95 23.08 9.75
CA LYS A 516 -2.90 22.49 8.94
C LYS A 516 -3.50 21.85 7.69
N TYR A 517 -2.97 22.26 6.54
CA TYR A 517 -3.35 21.72 5.24
C TYR A 517 -2.27 20.75 4.76
N ASN A 518 -2.71 19.56 4.34
CA ASN A 518 -1.84 18.66 3.59
C ASN A 518 -1.90 18.98 2.08
N SER A 519 -1.06 18.30 1.30
CA SER A 519 -1.00 18.48 -0.16
C SER A 519 -2.36 18.27 -0.85
N ASN A 520 -3.18 17.34 -0.37
CA ASN A 520 -4.50 17.07 -0.95
C ASN A 520 -5.48 18.21 -0.67
N ASN A 521 -5.45 18.82 0.52
CA ASN A 521 -6.31 19.98 0.82
C ASN A 521 -5.98 21.17 -0.08
N ILE A 522 -4.68 21.47 -0.25
CA ILE A 522 -4.25 22.55 -1.15
C ILE A 522 -4.68 22.26 -2.60
N LYS A 523 -4.56 21.00 -3.05
CA LYS A 523 -4.99 20.58 -4.38
C LYS A 523 -6.50 20.63 -4.55
N GLU A 524 -7.26 20.28 -3.51
CA GLU A 524 -8.72 20.38 -3.46
C GLU A 524 -9.18 21.84 -3.66
N ILE A 525 -8.55 22.80 -2.97
CA ILE A 525 -8.80 24.24 -3.13
C ILE A 525 -8.42 24.71 -4.55
N GLU A 526 -7.29 24.25 -5.10
CA GLU A 526 -6.87 24.57 -6.47
C GLU A 526 -7.91 24.11 -7.51
N LEU A 527 -8.39 22.87 -7.39
CA LEU A 527 -9.40 22.31 -8.30
C LEU A 527 -10.76 22.98 -8.14
N ALA A 528 -11.15 23.30 -6.89
CA ALA A 528 -12.38 24.05 -6.63
C ALA A 528 -12.32 25.45 -7.27
N ALA A 529 -11.18 26.14 -7.16
CA ALA A 529 -10.97 27.43 -7.82
C ALA A 529 -11.03 27.34 -9.34
N LYS A 530 -10.62 26.22 -9.96
CA LYS A 530 -10.79 26.00 -11.41
C LYS A 530 -12.24 25.76 -11.84
N LEU A 531 -13.07 25.24 -10.92
CA LEU A 531 -14.44 24.78 -11.22
C LEU A 531 -15.54 25.72 -10.73
N HIS A 532 -15.23 26.74 -9.93
CA HIS A 532 -16.22 27.59 -9.26
C HIS A 532 -17.26 28.18 -10.24
N ASP A 533 -16.78 28.57 -11.41
CA ASP A 533 -17.55 29.21 -12.47
C ASP A 533 -18.12 28.24 -13.53
N ILE A 534 -18.09 26.93 -13.30
CA ILE A 534 -18.48 25.93 -14.30
C ILE A 534 -19.88 26.14 -14.90
N GLY A 535 -20.83 26.62 -14.10
CA GLY A 535 -22.19 26.91 -14.54
C GLY A 535 -22.32 28.06 -15.54
N LYS A 536 -21.30 28.93 -15.68
CA LYS A 536 -21.31 30.04 -16.66
C LYS A 536 -21.44 29.54 -18.11
N ILE A 537 -21.13 28.26 -18.36
CA ILE A 537 -21.33 27.62 -19.68
C ILE A 537 -22.77 27.69 -20.19
N SER A 538 -23.77 27.79 -19.31
CA SER A 538 -25.19 27.89 -19.69
C SER A 538 -25.67 29.33 -19.91
N ILE A 539 -24.94 30.32 -19.39
CA ILE A 539 -25.38 31.70 -19.39
C ILE A 539 -25.29 32.28 -20.81
N PRO A 540 -26.34 32.94 -21.33
CA PRO A 540 -26.30 33.55 -22.65
C PRO A 540 -25.23 34.64 -22.76
N GLU A 541 -24.56 34.74 -23.92
CA GLU A 541 -23.48 35.72 -24.17
C GLU A 541 -23.93 37.17 -23.94
N TRP A 542 -25.16 37.49 -24.34
CA TRP A 542 -25.73 38.83 -24.17
C TRP A 542 -26.03 39.21 -22.72
N VAL A 543 -25.95 38.26 -21.77
CA VAL A 543 -26.01 38.53 -20.32
C VAL A 543 -24.60 38.54 -19.72
N ILE A 544 -23.73 37.61 -20.13
CA ILE A 544 -22.37 37.46 -19.56
C ILE A 544 -21.44 38.63 -19.92
N ASP A 545 -21.48 39.06 -21.19
CA ASP A 545 -20.60 40.10 -21.75
C ASP A 545 -21.32 41.46 -21.83
N LYS A 546 -22.42 41.64 -21.10
CA LYS A 546 -23.26 42.85 -21.15
C LYS A 546 -22.52 44.07 -20.57
N SER A 547 -21.87 44.82 -21.44
CA SER A 547 -21.00 45.96 -21.09
C SER A 547 -21.71 47.30 -20.94
N THR A 548 -22.84 47.49 -21.63
CA THR A 548 -23.69 48.69 -21.54
C THR A 548 -25.12 48.26 -21.22
N LYS A 549 -25.94 49.18 -20.69
CA LYS A 549 -27.32 48.89 -20.27
C LYS A 549 -28.17 48.36 -21.45
N LEU A 550 -27.93 48.83 -22.66
CA LEU A 550 -28.66 48.47 -23.88
C LEU A 550 -27.99 47.35 -24.69
N GLN A 551 -26.85 46.82 -24.24
CA GLN A 551 -26.15 45.75 -24.95
C GLN A 551 -26.98 44.46 -24.92
N LYS A 552 -27.27 43.92 -26.11
CA LYS A 552 -27.75 42.54 -26.30
C LYS A 552 -26.74 41.79 -27.18
N LEU A 553 -27.18 41.21 -28.31
CA LEU A 553 -26.26 40.75 -29.37
C LEU A 553 -25.53 41.93 -30.04
N VAL A 554 -26.19 43.08 -30.09
CA VAL A 554 -25.63 44.37 -30.53
C VAL A 554 -25.99 45.44 -29.51
N ASP A 555 -25.24 46.53 -29.43
CA ASP A 555 -25.60 47.66 -28.57
C ASP A 555 -26.82 48.39 -29.14
N GLY A 556 -27.90 48.46 -28.37
CA GLY A 556 -29.12 49.18 -28.74
C GLY A 556 -28.92 50.68 -28.95
N LEU A 557 -27.83 51.26 -28.43
CA LEU A 557 -27.51 52.68 -28.60
C LEU A 557 -27.35 53.07 -30.07
N GLU A 558 -26.81 52.20 -30.92
CA GLU A 558 -26.66 52.49 -32.35
C GLU A 558 -28.01 52.51 -33.08
N ILE A 559 -28.97 51.71 -32.63
CA ILE A 559 -30.35 51.76 -33.13
C ILE A 559 -31.01 53.06 -32.69
N ILE A 560 -30.84 53.47 -31.42
CA ILE A 560 -31.36 54.74 -30.92
C ILE A 560 -30.75 55.92 -31.68
N ARG A 561 -29.44 55.87 -31.99
CA ARG A 561 -28.76 56.89 -32.81
C ARG A 561 -29.45 57.04 -34.17
N LEU A 562 -29.76 55.93 -34.84
CA LEU A 562 -30.50 55.96 -36.11
C LEU A 562 -31.90 56.57 -35.95
N LYS A 563 -32.64 56.23 -34.89
CA LYS A 563 -33.95 56.83 -34.60
C LYS A 563 -33.84 58.35 -34.36
N VAL A 564 -32.83 58.81 -33.64
CA VAL A 564 -32.56 60.25 -33.42
C VAL A 564 -32.26 60.96 -34.75
N GLU A 565 -31.48 60.35 -35.64
CA GLU A 565 -31.21 60.91 -36.98
C GLU A 565 -32.48 61.00 -37.85
N ILE A 566 -33.45 60.10 -37.67
CA ILE A 566 -34.77 60.22 -38.32
C ILE A 566 -35.52 61.44 -37.77
N ILE A 567 -35.58 61.64 -36.45
CA ILE A 567 -36.22 62.81 -35.85
C ILE A 567 -35.58 64.12 -36.34
N LYS A 568 -34.24 64.16 -36.43
CA LYS A 568 -33.53 65.32 -36.99
C LYS A 568 -33.95 65.62 -38.44
N LYS A 569 -34.13 64.58 -39.25
CA LYS A 569 -34.63 64.72 -40.63
C LYS A 569 -36.09 65.16 -40.67
N ASP A 570 -36.94 64.64 -39.80
CA ASP A 570 -38.35 65.04 -39.69
C ASP A 570 -38.48 66.53 -39.30
N LEU A 571 -37.71 66.98 -38.30
CA LEU A 571 -37.63 68.40 -37.92
C LEU A 571 -37.15 69.28 -39.08
N LYS A 572 -36.20 68.79 -39.88
CA LYS A 572 -35.71 69.52 -41.06
C LYS A 572 -36.77 69.60 -42.16
N ILE A 573 -37.57 68.56 -42.35
CA ILE A 573 -38.72 68.58 -43.27
C ILE A 573 -39.76 69.58 -42.78
N GLU A 574 -40.09 69.58 -41.48
CA GLU A 574 -41.03 70.56 -40.90
C GLU A 574 -40.57 72.01 -41.12
N LEU A 575 -39.27 72.29 -41.01
CA LEU A 575 -38.69 73.60 -41.31
C LEU A 575 -38.86 73.97 -42.80
N LEU A 576 -38.56 73.04 -43.71
CA LEU A 576 -38.68 73.26 -45.16
C LEU A 576 -40.15 73.42 -45.61
N GLU A 577 -41.08 72.77 -44.92
CA GLU A 577 -42.52 72.90 -45.12
C GLU A 577 -43.12 74.15 -44.44
N ASN A 578 -42.28 75.01 -43.82
CA ASN A 578 -42.67 76.19 -43.05
C ASN A 578 -43.64 75.91 -41.88
N LYS A 579 -43.59 74.70 -41.30
CA LYS A 579 -44.40 74.33 -40.11
C LYS A 579 -43.79 74.84 -38.80
N ILE A 580 -42.49 75.08 -38.78
CA ILE A 580 -41.74 75.60 -37.62
C ILE A 580 -40.80 76.74 -38.05
N SER A 581 -40.47 77.65 -37.12
CA SER A 581 -39.48 78.71 -37.39
C SER A 581 -38.04 78.18 -37.26
N LYS A 582 -37.08 78.91 -37.84
CA LYS A 582 -35.65 78.56 -37.72
C LYS A 582 -35.18 78.54 -36.26
N GLU A 583 -35.60 79.51 -35.44
CA GLU A 583 -35.29 79.53 -33.99
C GLU A 583 -35.88 78.32 -33.25
N GLN A 584 -37.09 77.90 -33.61
CA GLN A 584 -37.72 76.71 -33.02
C GLN A 584 -37.01 75.42 -33.43
N PHE A 585 -36.54 75.35 -34.68
CA PHE A 585 -35.76 74.23 -35.18
C PHE A 585 -34.42 74.11 -34.43
N ASP A 586 -33.65 75.19 -34.34
CA ASP A 586 -32.34 75.20 -33.70
C ASP A 586 -32.46 74.80 -32.22
N LYS A 587 -33.47 75.33 -31.51
CA LYS A 587 -33.73 74.98 -30.10
C LYS A 587 -34.09 73.49 -29.92
N LYS A 588 -35.01 72.95 -30.73
CA LYS A 588 -35.40 71.53 -30.65
C LYS A 588 -34.23 70.59 -30.98
N LEU A 589 -33.35 71.01 -31.89
CA LEU A 589 -32.18 70.24 -32.27
C LEU A 589 -31.16 70.19 -31.11
N GLU A 590 -30.91 71.31 -30.46
CA GLU A 590 -30.03 71.39 -29.28
C GLU A 590 -30.57 70.55 -28.11
N GLU A 591 -31.87 70.63 -27.81
CA GLU A 591 -32.53 69.80 -26.79
C GLU A 591 -32.39 68.30 -27.11
N LEU A 592 -32.62 67.89 -28.35
CA LEU A 592 -32.51 66.49 -28.78
C LEU A 592 -31.07 65.96 -28.70
N GLU A 593 -30.08 66.80 -29.02
CA GLU A 593 -28.66 66.43 -28.92
C GLU A 593 -28.20 66.29 -27.47
N ASP A 594 -28.63 67.19 -26.57
CA ASP A 594 -28.37 67.07 -25.14
C ASP A 594 -28.99 65.80 -24.55
N ASP A 595 -30.25 65.51 -24.90
CA ASP A 595 -30.94 64.31 -24.45
C ASP A 595 -30.31 63.02 -25.00
N PHE A 596 -29.87 63.01 -26.26
CA PHE A 596 -29.15 61.86 -26.80
C PHE A 596 -27.79 61.67 -26.12
N ASN A 597 -27.04 62.75 -25.85
CA ASN A 597 -25.79 62.66 -25.10
C ASN A 597 -25.99 62.12 -23.68
N PHE A 598 -27.08 62.53 -23.02
CA PHE A 598 -27.48 61.95 -21.74
C PHE A 598 -27.75 60.45 -21.82
N LEU A 599 -28.42 59.96 -22.89
CA LEU A 599 -28.60 58.52 -23.12
C LEU A 599 -27.27 57.79 -23.34
N VAL A 600 -26.33 58.38 -24.09
CA VAL A 600 -24.99 57.81 -24.32
C VAL A 600 -24.22 57.62 -23.00
N ILE A 601 -24.28 58.61 -22.10
CA ILE A 601 -23.65 58.54 -20.78
C ILE A 601 -24.37 57.49 -19.91
N SER A 602 -25.70 57.54 -19.86
CA SER A 602 -26.54 56.63 -19.09
C SER A 602 -26.32 55.17 -19.48
N ASN A 603 -26.11 54.89 -20.78
CA ASN A 603 -25.90 53.53 -21.30
C ASN A 603 -24.64 52.85 -20.73
N LYS A 604 -23.61 53.61 -20.30
CA LYS A 604 -22.36 53.01 -19.79
C LYS A 604 -22.54 52.22 -18.48
N GLY A 605 -23.59 52.50 -17.69
CA GLY A 605 -23.90 51.75 -16.46
C GLY A 605 -22.95 51.94 -15.27
N GLY A 606 -21.99 52.88 -15.36
CA GLY A 606 -21.03 53.16 -14.29
C GLY A 606 -21.53 54.12 -13.21
N GLU A 607 -22.42 55.05 -13.56
CA GLU A 607 -22.95 56.07 -12.66
C GLU A 607 -24.27 55.66 -12.01
N PHE A 608 -24.57 56.23 -10.84
CA PHE A 608 -25.82 55.99 -10.14
C PHE A 608 -26.94 56.81 -10.80
N MET A 609 -28.03 56.17 -11.23
CA MET A 609 -29.21 56.88 -11.75
C MET A 609 -30.10 57.37 -10.60
N SER A 610 -30.24 58.69 -10.50
CA SER A 610 -31.21 59.32 -9.60
C SER A 610 -32.65 59.17 -10.11
N ASP A 611 -33.63 59.49 -9.25
CA ASP A 611 -35.04 59.48 -9.66
C ASP A 611 -35.32 60.50 -10.76
N ASP A 612 -34.60 61.63 -10.76
CA ASP A 612 -34.68 62.65 -11.81
C ASP A 612 -34.09 62.16 -13.13
N ASP A 613 -32.98 61.42 -13.10
CA ASP A 613 -32.38 60.81 -14.29
C ASP A 613 -33.33 59.79 -14.94
N ILE A 614 -33.95 58.93 -14.12
CA ILE A 614 -34.95 57.96 -14.59
C ILE A 614 -36.16 58.67 -15.19
N LYS A 615 -36.61 59.76 -14.56
CA LYS A 615 -37.70 60.59 -15.09
C LYS A 615 -37.30 61.26 -16.41
N ARG A 616 -36.05 61.69 -16.56
CA ARG A 616 -35.51 62.22 -17.80
C ARG A 616 -35.51 61.17 -18.91
N VAL A 617 -35.06 59.93 -18.65
CA VAL A 617 -35.16 58.82 -19.62
C VAL A 617 -36.61 58.61 -20.07
N LYS A 618 -37.57 58.63 -19.15
CA LYS A 618 -39.00 58.50 -19.47
C LYS A 618 -39.52 59.66 -20.34
N ASN A 619 -39.09 60.89 -20.07
CA ASN A 619 -39.45 62.03 -20.92
C ASN A 619 -38.88 61.86 -22.34
N ILE A 620 -37.61 61.48 -22.45
CA ILE A 620 -36.93 61.24 -23.74
C ILE A 620 -37.61 60.11 -24.53
N SER A 621 -38.10 59.07 -23.84
CA SER A 621 -38.82 57.96 -24.49
C SER A 621 -40.02 58.41 -25.32
N SER A 622 -40.65 59.51 -24.93
CA SER A 622 -41.88 60.02 -25.54
C SER A 622 -41.67 60.79 -26.85
N TYR A 623 -40.42 61.07 -27.24
CA TYR A 623 -40.13 61.64 -28.56
C TYR A 623 -40.72 60.74 -29.65
N LYS A 624 -41.41 61.37 -30.62
CA LYS A 624 -42.08 60.65 -31.69
C LYS A 624 -41.29 60.76 -32.99
N TYR A 625 -41.19 59.66 -33.72
CA TYR A 625 -40.72 59.63 -35.10
C TYR A 625 -41.70 58.88 -35.98
N ILE A 626 -41.65 59.13 -37.29
CA ILE A 626 -42.56 58.49 -38.25
C ILE A 626 -41.86 57.31 -38.91
N LEU A 627 -42.44 56.12 -38.77
CA LEU A 627 -42.02 54.90 -39.47
C LEU A 627 -43.25 54.26 -40.11
N ASP A 628 -43.20 53.96 -41.41
CA ASP A 628 -44.34 53.42 -42.16
C ASP A 628 -45.65 54.19 -41.97
N ASN A 629 -45.56 55.53 -41.93
CA ASN A 629 -46.68 56.47 -41.65
C ASN A 629 -47.35 56.29 -40.28
N LYS A 630 -46.67 55.69 -39.30
CA LYS A 630 -47.12 55.57 -37.91
C LYS A 630 -46.17 56.30 -36.97
N TYR A 631 -46.73 56.91 -35.94
CA TYR A 631 -45.96 57.55 -34.88
C TYR A 631 -45.49 56.51 -33.87
N GLU A 632 -44.18 56.28 -33.83
CA GLU A 632 -43.52 55.40 -32.87
C GLU A 632 -42.76 56.21 -31.81
N ASN A 633 -42.61 55.64 -30.61
CA ASN A 633 -41.78 56.22 -29.55
C ASN A 633 -40.30 56.03 -29.85
N LEU A 634 -39.47 57.00 -29.46
CA LEU A 634 -38.01 56.91 -29.61
C LEU A 634 -37.45 55.70 -28.86
N LEU A 635 -37.92 55.48 -27.62
CA LEU A 635 -37.55 54.33 -26.81
C LEU A 635 -38.76 53.41 -26.59
N ASN A 636 -38.53 52.10 -26.66
CA ASN A 636 -39.51 51.10 -26.22
C ASN A 636 -39.40 50.83 -24.70
N ASP A 637 -40.37 50.10 -24.15
CA ASP A 637 -40.43 49.82 -22.70
C ASP A 637 -39.18 49.09 -22.18
N ASP A 638 -38.64 48.13 -22.96
CA ASP A 638 -37.43 47.39 -22.62
C ASP A 638 -36.17 48.29 -22.62
N GLU A 639 -36.03 49.20 -23.59
CA GLU A 639 -34.94 50.18 -23.64
C GLU A 639 -35.01 51.15 -22.45
N VAL A 640 -36.22 51.58 -22.06
CA VAL A 640 -36.45 52.43 -20.88
C VAL A 640 -36.10 51.68 -19.60
N ASP A 641 -36.53 50.44 -19.45
CA ASP A 641 -36.24 49.61 -18.28
C ASP A 641 -34.72 49.40 -18.12
N ASN A 642 -34.03 49.10 -19.22
CA ASN A 642 -32.58 48.97 -19.25
C ASN A 642 -31.88 50.27 -18.86
N LEU A 643 -32.21 51.41 -19.48
CA LEU A 643 -31.58 52.69 -19.17
C LEU A 643 -31.86 53.17 -17.73
N SER A 644 -32.99 52.77 -17.17
CA SER A 644 -33.43 53.09 -15.81
C SER A 644 -32.75 52.27 -14.70
N ILE A 645 -31.85 51.34 -15.04
CA ILE A 645 -31.08 50.57 -14.05
C ILE A 645 -30.27 51.53 -13.16
N ARG A 646 -30.49 51.47 -11.84
CA ARG A 646 -29.84 52.39 -10.88
C ARG A 646 -28.33 52.23 -10.80
N LYS A 647 -27.82 51.01 -10.87
CA LYS A 647 -26.39 50.69 -10.74
C LYS A 647 -26.07 49.42 -11.52
N GLY A 648 -25.04 49.48 -12.36
CA GLY A 648 -24.65 48.38 -13.24
C GLY A 648 -25.42 48.36 -14.55
N THR A 649 -25.33 47.23 -15.27
CA THR A 649 -25.84 47.05 -16.63
C THR A 649 -26.94 46.00 -16.77
N LEU A 650 -27.14 45.17 -15.74
CA LEU A 650 -28.12 44.08 -15.75
C LEU A 650 -29.45 44.52 -15.13
N THR A 651 -30.55 44.18 -15.79
CA THR A 651 -31.90 44.20 -15.21
C THR A 651 -32.05 43.15 -14.11
N LEU A 652 -33.17 43.19 -13.36
CA LEU A 652 -33.46 42.15 -12.36
C LEU A 652 -33.56 40.75 -12.98
N GLN A 653 -34.23 40.63 -14.12
CA GLN A 653 -34.39 39.35 -14.83
C GLN A 653 -33.05 38.82 -15.35
N GLU A 654 -32.22 39.69 -15.96
CA GLU A 654 -30.88 39.30 -16.41
C GLU A 654 -29.96 38.92 -15.25
N ARG A 655 -30.12 39.57 -14.10
CA ARG A 655 -29.38 39.22 -12.88
C ARG A 655 -29.79 37.86 -12.32
N GLU A 656 -31.08 37.50 -12.37
CA GLU A 656 -31.54 36.16 -12.02
C GLU A 656 -30.95 35.10 -12.97
N ILE A 657 -30.92 35.38 -14.28
CA ILE A 657 -30.25 34.52 -15.26
C ILE A 657 -28.77 34.38 -14.90
N MET A 658 -28.06 35.49 -14.65
CA MET A 658 -26.65 35.44 -14.25
C MET A 658 -26.46 34.61 -12.98
N ASN A 659 -27.22 34.87 -11.91
CA ASN A 659 -27.10 34.15 -10.63
C ASN A 659 -27.39 32.65 -10.74
N SER A 660 -28.16 32.22 -11.76
CA SER A 660 -28.46 30.81 -11.99
C SER A 660 -27.22 29.95 -12.26
N HIS A 661 -26.09 30.55 -12.67
CA HIS A 661 -24.83 29.83 -12.89
C HIS A 661 -24.37 29.10 -11.63
N ALA A 662 -24.52 29.69 -10.44
CA ALA A 662 -24.08 29.07 -9.19
C ALA A 662 -24.91 27.82 -8.87
N LYS A 663 -26.21 27.86 -9.16
CA LYS A 663 -27.10 26.70 -9.04
C LYS A 663 -26.73 25.62 -10.05
N LEU A 664 -26.42 25.99 -11.29
CA LEU A 664 -25.97 25.01 -12.28
C LEU A 664 -24.60 24.42 -11.92
N SER A 665 -23.66 25.21 -11.39
CA SER A 665 -22.39 24.71 -10.86
C SER A 665 -22.64 23.61 -9.83
N TYR A 666 -23.59 23.81 -8.91
CA TYR A 666 -24.00 22.79 -7.95
C TYR A 666 -24.53 21.52 -8.63
N ASP A 667 -25.48 21.67 -9.55
CA ASP A 667 -26.11 20.53 -10.22
C ASP A 667 -25.09 19.73 -11.07
N MET A 668 -24.12 20.40 -11.70
CA MET A 668 -23.05 19.76 -12.47
C MET A 668 -22.04 19.06 -11.56
N LEU A 669 -21.53 19.75 -10.53
CA LEU A 669 -20.47 19.22 -9.66
C LEU A 669 -20.99 18.12 -8.73
N SER A 670 -22.25 18.19 -8.28
CA SER A 670 -22.86 17.14 -7.45
C SER A 670 -23.05 15.80 -8.18
N ALA A 671 -23.06 15.81 -9.51
CA ALA A 671 -23.13 14.60 -10.33
C ALA A 671 -21.75 13.96 -10.58
N LEU A 672 -20.65 14.65 -10.29
CA LEU A 672 -19.29 14.14 -10.56
C LEU A 672 -18.80 13.21 -9.44
N PRO A 673 -18.26 12.03 -9.77
CA PRO A 673 -17.76 11.06 -8.79
C PRO A 673 -16.36 11.45 -8.30
N PHE A 674 -16.24 12.53 -7.53
CA PHE A 674 -14.96 12.93 -6.98
C PHE A 674 -14.39 11.85 -6.03
N PRO A 675 -13.08 11.57 -6.08
CA PRO A 675 -12.43 10.74 -5.08
C PRO A 675 -12.68 11.27 -3.67
N LYS A 676 -12.73 10.38 -2.66
CA LYS A 676 -13.00 10.77 -1.26
C LYS A 676 -12.08 11.89 -0.74
N LYS A 677 -10.82 11.92 -1.20
CA LYS A 677 -9.83 12.96 -0.86
C LYS A 677 -10.12 14.35 -1.47
N TYR A 678 -11.07 14.43 -2.39
CA TYR A 678 -11.52 15.63 -3.11
C TYR A 678 -13.03 15.86 -2.94
N SER A 679 -13.58 15.42 -1.80
CA SER A 679 -15.03 15.46 -1.54
C SER A 679 -15.56 16.87 -1.28
N ASN A 680 -14.72 17.83 -0.90
CA ASN A 680 -15.13 19.21 -0.64
C ASN A 680 -15.06 20.11 -1.88
N ILE A 681 -14.51 19.64 -3.01
CA ILE A 681 -14.41 20.45 -4.25
C ILE A 681 -15.76 21.09 -4.59
N MET A 682 -16.83 20.31 -4.57
CA MET A 682 -18.18 20.79 -4.87
C MET A 682 -18.61 21.91 -3.91
N HIS A 683 -18.39 21.74 -2.60
CA HIS A 683 -18.81 22.73 -1.61
C HIS A 683 -18.01 24.04 -1.75
N ILE A 684 -16.69 23.93 -1.85
CA ILE A 684 -15.80 25.09 -2.00
C ILE A 684 -16.15 25.84 -3.29
N ALA A 685 -16.23 25.13 -4.42
CA ALA A 685 -16.50 25.73 -5.72
C ALA A 685 -17.86 26.42 -5.80
N VAL A 686 -18.92 25.87 -5.21
CA VAL A 686 -20.28 26.42 -5.34
C VAL A 686 -20.54 27.60 -4.40
N ASN A 687 -19.85 27.66 -3.25
CA ASN A 687 -20.15 28.63 -2.20
C ASN A 687 -19.46 29.99 -2.42
N HIS A 688 -18.74 30.22 -3.51
CA HIS A 688 -17.96 31.45 -3.74
C HIS A 688 -18.80 32.76 -3.86
N HIS A 689 -20.13 32.64 -3.96
CA HIS A 689 -21.08 33.77 -3.92
C HIS A 689 -21.92 33.83 -2.63
N GLU A 690 -21.63 32.94 -1.68
CA GLU A 690 -22.21 33.01 -0.34
C GLU A 690 -21.63 34.19 0.44
N LYS A 691 -22.36 34.63 1.46
CA LYS A 691 -22.00 35.77 2.30
C LYS A 691 -22.21 35.39 3.75
N LEU A 692 -21.29 35.78 4.64
CA LEU A 692 -21.37 35.40 6.07
C LEU A 692 -22.68 35.87 6.74
N ASN A 693 -23.30 36.94 6.22
CA ASN A 693 -24.61 37.45 6.66
C ASN A 693 -25.84 36.65 6.15
N GLY A 694 -25.67 35.55 5.41
CA GLY A 694 -26.76 34.70 4.91
C GLY A 694 -27.51 35.26 3.69
N LYS A 695 -27.12 36.42 3.16
CA LYS A 695 -27.76 37.05 1.99
C LYS A 695 -27.10 36.66 0.66
N GLY A 696 -26.20 35.68 0.70
CA GLY A 696 -25.52 35.13 -0.47
C GLY A 696 -26.38 34.14 -1.25
N TYR A 697 -25.79 33.52 -2.26
CA TYR A 697 -26.43 32.52 -3.11
C TYR A 697 -25.39 31.46 -3.55
N PRO A 698 -25.78 30.25 -3.96
CA PRO A 698 -27.15 29.79 -4.26
C PRO A 698 -27.93 29.18 -3.08
N ARG A 699 -27.30 28.95 -1.92
CA ARG A 699 -27.89 28.24 -0.77
C ARG A 699 -28.24 29.15 0.40
N GLY A 700 -27.64 30.34 0.48
CA GLY A 700 -27.93 31.33 1.53
C GLY A 700 -27.31 30.95 2.87
N LEU A 701 -26.06 30.49 2.84
CA LEU A 701 -25.35 29.98 4.01
C LEU A 701 -24.93 31.11 4.94
N THR A 702 -24.95 30.80 6.24
CA THR A 702 -24.49 31.69 7.29
C THR A 702 -23.02 31.48 7.63
N ASP A 703 -22.44 32.41 8.39
CA ASP A 703 -21.10 32.33 8.98
C ASP A 703 -20.81 30.94 9.59
N GLU A 704 -21.73 30.38 10.37
CA GLU A 704 -21.56 29.09 11.06
C GLU A 704 -21.49 27.87 10.11
N GLU A 705 -22.01 28.00 8.90
CA GLU A 705 -22.09 26.93 7.89
C GLU A 705 -20.96 26.99 6.86
N LEU A 706 -20.31 28.15 6.71
CA LEU A 706 -19.20 28.38 5.78
C LEU A 706 -17.87 27.98 6.42
N VAL A 707 -17.24 26.96 5.85
CA VAL A 707 -15.89 26.53 6.25
C VAL A 707 -14.83 27.52 5.76
N LEU A 708 -13.62 27.45 6.31
CA LEU A 708 -12.56 28.41 5.98
C LEU A 708 -12.19 28.37 4.50
N GLU A 709 -12.21 27.19 3.88
CA GLU A 709 -11.91 26.99 2.47
C GLU A 709 -12.94 27.69 1.55
N ASP A 710 -14.22 27.72 1.93
CA ASP A 710 -15.24 28.52 1.24
C ASP A 710 -14.87 30.01 1.31
N ARG A 711 -14.50 30.49 2.49
CA ARG A 711 -14.14 31.91 2.74
C ARG A 711 -12.88 32.32 1.99
N ILE A 712 -11.88 31.43 1.88
CA ILE A 712 -10.68 31.63 1.07
C ILE A 712 -11.07 31.88 -0.38
N LEU A 713 -11.95 31.04 -0.93
CA LEU A 713 -12.35 31.20 -2.33
C LEU A 713 -13.18 32.47 -2.55
N ILE A 714 -14.11 32.80 -1.65
CA ILE A 714 -14.88 34.06 -1.69
C ILE A 714 -13.95 35.27 -1.70
N LEU A 715 -12.99 35.33 -0.77
CA LEU A 715 -12.03 36.44 -0.69
C LEU A 715 -11.17 36.53 -1.96
N ALA A 716 -10.65 35.39 -2.41
CA ALA A 716 -9.80 35.32 -3.60
C ALA A 716 -10.55 35.82 -4.86
N ASP A 717 -11.81 35.38 -5.05
CA ASP A 717 -12.65 35.74 -6.20
C ASP A 717 -12.90 37.25 -6.25
N ILE A 718 -13.34 37.82 -5.13
CA ILE A 718 -13.62 39.26 -5.04
C ILE A 718 -12.33 40.07 -5.23
N PHE A 719 -11.22 39.65 -4.62
CA PHE A 719 -9.94 40.36 -4.74
C PHE A 719 -9.40 40.33 -6.17
N GLU A 720 -9.41 39.16 -6.83
CA GLU A 720 -9.00 39.04 -8.23
C GLU A 720 -9.90 39.91 -9.12
N ALA A 721 -11.22 39.81 -8.95
CA ALA A 721 -12.18 40.57 -9.76
C ALA A 721 -12.03 42.09 -9.62
N LEU A 722 -11.61 42.59 -8.45
CA LEU A 722 -11.36 44.02 -8.20
C LEU A 722 -9.99 44.50 -8.72
N THR A 723 -9.01 43.60 -8.83
CA THR A 723 -7.65 43.91 -9.30
C THR A 723 -7.44 43.62 -10.79
N SER A 724 -8.39 42.94 -11.44
CA SER A 724 -8.35 42.61 -12.87
C SER A 724 -8.43 43.84 -13.79
N ILE A 725 -7.58 43.85 -14.83
CA ILE A 725 -7.42 44.95 -15.80
C ILE A 725 -8.28 44.71 -17.06
N ASP A 726 -8.72 43.47 -17.29
CA ASP A 726 -9.31 43.01 -18.55
C ASP A 726 -10.78 43.46 -18.75
N ARG A 727 -11.33 44.33 -17.89
CA ARG A 727 -12.71 44.83 -17.99
C ARG A 727 -12.73 46.21 -18.69
N PRO A 728 -13.13 46.32 -19.97
CA PRO A 728 -12.87 47.49 -20.83
C PRO A 728 -13.49 48.83 -20.37
N TYR A 729 -14.34 48.80 -19.35
CA TYR A 729 -15.17 49.92 -18.91
C TYR A 729 -14.86 50.36 -17.46
N LYS A 730 -13.94 49.70 -16.77
CA LYS A 730 -13.49 50.07 -15.42
C LYS A 730 -12.00 50.45 -15.48
N GLY A 731 -11.67 51.66 -15.04
CA GLY A 731 -10.27 52.08 -14.90
C GLY A 731 -9.51 51.19 -13.92
N ILE A 732 -8.18 51.15 -14.07
CA ILE A 732 -7.26 50.42 -13.19
C ILE A 732 -7.48 50.90 -11.74
N LYS A 733 -7.82 49.96 -10.84
CA LYS A 733 -7.97 50.25 -9.41
C LYS A 733 -6.64 50.09 -8.69
N LYS A 734 -6.38 51.03 -7.79
CA LYS A 734 -5.24 50.95 -6.85
C LYS A 734 -5.56 50.04 -5.68
N LEU A 735 -4.56 49.39 -5.10
CA LEU A 735 -4.75 48.50 -3.95
C LEU A 735 -5.41 49.20 -2.75
N SER A 736 -5.09 50.48 -2.49
CA SER A 736 -5.74 51.25 -1.43
C SER A 736 -7.27 51.40 -1.64
N GLU A 737 -7.73 51.46 -2.89
CA GLU A 737 -9.15 51.50 -3.23
C GLU A 737 -9.79 50.11 -3.09
N VAL A 738 -9.09 49.06 -3.55
CA VAL A 738 -9.54 47.67 -3.43
C VAL A 738 -9.74 47.29 -1.97
N PHE A 739 -8.76 47.58 -1.10
CA PHE A 739 -8.87 47.28 0.32
C PHE A 739 -9.96 48.08 1.02
N LYS A 740 -10.19 49.35 0.66
CA LYS A 740 -11.35 50.10 1.18
C LYS A 740 -12.67 49.40 0.85
N ILE A 741 -12.83 48.89 -0.36
CA ILE A 741 -14.03 48.15 -0.76
C ILE A 741 -14.16 46.87 0.08
N LEU A 742 -13.08 46.10 0.22
CA LEU A 742 -13.07 44.86 1.01
C LEU A 742 -13.34 45.14 2.50
N ASP A 743 -12.83 46.24 3.04
CA ASP A 743 -13.08 46.64 4.43
C ASP A 743 -14.57 46.94 4.67
N PHE A 744 -15.24 47.67 3.76
CA PHE A 744 -16.70 47.87 3.83
C PHE A 744 -17.47 46.54 3.70
N MET A 745 -17.03 45.64 2.82
CA MET A 745 -17.67 44.32 2.68
C MET A 745 -17.51 43.48 3.95
N ALA A 746 -16.36 43.56 4.63
CA ALA A 746 -16.15 42.89 5.91
C ALA A 746 -17.01 43.51 7.04
N GLU A 747 -17.20 44.84 7.05
CA GLU A 747 -18.11 45.52 7.98
C GLU A 747 -19.58 45.08 7.79
N ASP A 748 -20.02 44.92 6.54
CA ASP A 748 -21.35 44.42 6.17
C ASP A 748 -21.52 42.89 6.40
N LYS A 749 -20.46 42.22 6.87
CA LYS A 749 -20.37 40.75 7.00
C LYS A 749 -20.65 40.01 5.69
N ASP A 750 -20.24 40.59 4.56
CA ASP A 750 -20.24 39.87 3.28
C ASP A 750 -19.06 38.89 3.21
N ILE A 751 -17.90 39.27 3.76
CA ILE A 751 -16.66 38.47 3.78
C ILE A 751 -16.07 38.39 5.20
N ASP A 752 -15.15 37.46 5.40
CA ASP A 752 -14.47 37.25 6.68
C ASP A 752 -13.43 38.34 6.98
N ARG A 753 -13.60 39.05 8.11
CA ARG A 753 -12.73 40.14 8.57
C ARG A 753 -11.34 39.64 8.96
N ASP A 754 -11.27 38.54 9.70
CA ASP A 754 -10.01 38.01 10.24
C ASP A 754 -9.16 37.44 9.10
N LEU A 755 -9.79 36.78 8.14
CA LEU A 755 -9.13 36.31 6.92
C LEU A 755 -8.62 37.46 6.04
N LEU A 756 -9.40 38.54 5.90
CA LEU A 756 -8.96 39.73 5.15
C LEU A 756 -7.72 40.39 5.78
N GLU A 757 -7.73 40.58 7.11
CA GLU A 757 -6.59 41.17 7.83
C GLU A 757 -5.36 40.27 7.81
N PHE A 758 -5.56 38.96 7.89
CA PHE A 758 -4.49 37.99 7.68
C PHE A 758 -3.90 38.11 6.27
N PHE A 759 -4.76 38.10 5.24
CA PHE A 759 -4.33 38.15 3.84
C PHE A 759 -3.49 39.39 3.55
N LYS A 760 -3.91 40.58 4.00
CA LYS A 760 -3.17 41.85 3.85
C LYS A 760 -1.71 41.76 4.32
N ASN A 761 -1.43 40.98 5.36
CA ASN A 761 -0.11 40.85 5.98
C ASN A 761 0.65 39.58 5.57
N SER A 762 -0.01 38.67 4.83
CA SER A 762 0.50 37.34 4.50
C SER A 762 1.63 37.34 3.47
N SER A 763 2.38 36.23 3.42
CA SER A 763 3.31 35.92 2.33
C SER A 763 2.59 35.79 0.98
N ALA A 764 1.36 35.23 0.99
CA ALA A 764 0.54 35.04 -0.19
C ALA A 764 0.26 36.35 -0.94
N PHE A 765 -0.13 37.41 -0.21
CA PHE A 765 -0.38 38.73 -0.81
C PHE A 765 0.89 39.31 -1.45
N LYS A 766 2.03 39.24 -0.75
CA LYS A 766 3.32 39.73 -1.27
C LYS A 766 3.74 38.99 -2.54
N GLU A 767 3.57 37.67 -2.57
CA GLU A 767 3.89 36.85 -3.73
C GLU A 767 2.96 37.16 -4.91
N TYR A 768 1.66 37.30 -4.66
CA TYR A 768 0.69 37.64 -5.69
C TYR A 768 0.93 39.03 -6.30
N CYS A 769 1.17 40.06 -5.46
CA CYS A 769 1.49 41.41 -5.93
C CYS A 769 2.73 41.44 -6.83
N LYS A 770 3.76 40.65 -6.50
CA LYS A 770 5.00 40.60 -7.28
C LYS A 770 4.81 39.94 -8.66
N ASN A 771 3.96 38.93 -8.74
CA ASN A 771 3.87 38.06 -9.91
C ASN A 771 2.71 38.41 -10.86
N GLU A 772 1.63 39.02 -10.36
CA GLU A 772 0.35 39.11 -11.10
C GLU A 772 -0.23 40.55 -11.20
N LEU A 773 0.27 41.52 -10.43
CA LEU A 773 -0.18 42.92 -10.46
C LEU A 773 0.83 43.85 -11.14
N LEU A 774 0.34 44.94 -11.75
CA LEU A 774 1.18 45.99 -12.34
C LEU A 774 1.70 46.96 -11.28
N GLU A 775 2.88 47.55 -11.50
CA GLU A 775 3.47 48.56 -10.59
C GLU A 775 2.53 49.74 -10.32
N GLU A 776 1.73 50.15 -11.31
CA GLU A 776 0.76 51.26 -11.20
C GLU A 776 -0.40 50.98 -10.23
N GLN A 777 -0.66 49.70 -9.93
CA GLN A 777 -1.67 49.27 -8.96
C GLN A 777 -1.15 49.25 -7.52
N LEU A 778 0.18 49.24 -7.34
CA LEU A 778 0.87 49.11 -6.06
C LEU A 778 1.07 50.49 -5.42
N ASP A 779 0.13 50.90 -4.57
CA ASP A 779 0.19 52.17 -3.83
C ASP A 779 0.21 52.02 -2.30
N VAL A 780 0.41 50.78 -1.82
CA VAL A 780 0.40 50.39 -0.40
C VAL A 780 1.63 49.58 -0.05
#